data_AF-A0A554WWU9-F1
#
_entry.id   AF-A0A554WWU9-F1
#
_cell.length_a   1.000
_cell.length_b   1.000
_cell.length_c   1.000
_cell.angle_alpha   90.00
_cell.angle_beta   90.00
_cell.angle_gamma   90.00
#
_symmetry.space_group_name_H-M   'P 1'
#
loop_
_entity.id
_entity.type
_entity.pdbx_description
1 polymer ?
#
loop_
_entity_poly.entity_id
_entity_poly.type
_entity_poly.pdbx_seq_one_letter_code
_entity_poly.pdbx_strand_id
1 'polypeptide(L)'
;MAMGHVILREFHVQRRSAYFDDYVRRYTDLPLLVLLEEQNLPDGRRALVPVRYLRASDFNGKLGQDNNPEWKTVAFDESDKVVVPNGSIGFRWGGEGRSDLGKWNLESKEARHGREVRLKLSVMEGAAAEYDVGQVAFPYFGGVHHPHFAANPQGGDVLLRTVPLRRIPLGKAGEERHAIVATVFDLTVAHYGVPRGLPGDTGAASYDDDVPYTPAWQERITGVPREQAIAVARQFADNADKTHGKSMVIIGAAMNHWYHSDMNYRGIINMLMLCGCIGQSGGGWAHYVGQEKLRPQSGWLPLAFALDWVRPPRQQNSTSFFYVHTDQWRYERLGVDEVLSPLAKREQWKGAFIDYNVRSARMGWLPANPQLQTNPLQLTRDAAAQGMDAKDYVVQGLRGGRLRMAWEDPDHPDNWPRNMFVWRSNLLGSSGKGHEYFLKHLLGTTHGVQGQELGDPTARPQEVVWHDQAPQGKLDLLVTLDFRMSTTCLYSDIVLPTASWYEKNDLNTSDMHPFIHPLSAAVDPVWESRSDWEIFKGFAKAFSEVVPGHLGVEKEVVLLPLLHDTPAELAQPFEVRDWKRGECELVPGKTAPQIMVVERDYPNTYARYTALGPLMDKLGNGGKGLAWSTQEEVHQLAELNGEVQADGPTRGRPRIDTDIDACEVVLQLAPETNGHVAVKAWEALSKVTGRDHAHLALHREDEKIRFRDIQAQPRKIISSPIWSGLESEKVRTTLATPTCTNSSLGAR
;
A
#
# COMPACT_ATOMS: atom_id res chain seq x y z
N MET A 1 12.63 8.24 -18.20
CA MET A 1 12.62 7.29 -19.34
C MET A 1 13.90 7.38 -20.19
N ALA A 2 14.23 8.52 -20.82
CA ALA A 2 15.42 8.63 -21.69
C ALA A 2 16.75 8.24 -21.04
N MET A 3 16.97 8.60 -19.77
CA MET A 3 18.15 8.13 -19.03
C MET A 3 18.19 6.60 -18.90
N GLY A 4 17.05 5.95 -18.67
CA GLY A 4 16.93 4.49 -18.64
C GLY A 4 17.23 3.84 -20.00
N HIS A 5 16.86 4.49 -21.12
CA HIS A 5 17.24 4.04 -22.46
C HIS A 5 18.77 4.00 -22.63
N VAL A 6 19.47 5.07 -22.23
CA VAL A 6 20.94 5.14 -22.29
C VAL A 6 21.57 4.03 -21.44
N ILE A 7 21.07 3.83 -20.21
CA ILE A 7 21.57 2.81 -19.28
C ILE A 7 21.37 1.40 -19.83
N LEU A 8 20.18 1.08 -20.33
CA LEU A 8 19.89 -0.23 -20.93
C LEU A 8 20.81 -0.50 -22.13
N ARG A 9 20.93 0.49 -23.04
CA ARG A 9 21.75 0.34 -24.24
C ARG A 9 23.21 0.09 -23.92
N GLU A 10 23.82 0.92 -23.06
CA GLU A 10 25.27 0.86 -22.83
C GLU A 10 25.67 -0.21 -21.80
N PHE A 11 24.90 -0.37 -20.71
CA PHE A 11 25.29 -1.20 -19.57
C PHE A 11 24.59 -2.56 -19.52
N HIS A 12 23.50 -2.77 -20.27
CA HIS A 12 22.77 -4.06 -20.28
C HIS A 12 22.78 -4.77 -21.65
N VAL A 13 23.03 -4.05 -22.74
CA VAL A 13 23.09 -4.63 -24.10
C VAL A 13 24.52 -4.63 -24.65
N GLN A 14 25.19 -3.47 -24.71
CA GLN A 14 26.50 -3.36 -25.36
C GLN A 14 27.64 -3.93 -24.51
N ARG A 15 27.84 -3.40 -23.29
CA ARG A 15 28.99 -3.77 -22.43
C ARG A 15 28.66 -4.84 -21.39
N ARG A 16 27.38 -5.01 -21.04
CA ARG A 16 26.86 -5.85 -19.92
C ARG A 16 27.69 -5.73 -18.63
N SER A 17 27.33 -4.80 -17.76
CA SER A 17 27.92 -4.71 -16.41
C SER A 17 27.66 -6.00 -15.63
N ALA A 18 28.71 -6.63 -15.11
CA ALA A 18 28.60 -7.85 -14.31
C ALA A 18 27.80 -7.63 -13.01
N TYR A 19 28.00 -6.47 -12.37
CA TYR A 19 27.29 -6.12 -11.15
C TYR A 19 25.80 -5.88 -11.42
N PHE A 20 25.45 -5.11 -12.45
CA PHE A 20 24.05 -4.84 -12.77
C PHE A 20 23.31 -6.09 -13.23
N ASP A 21 23.95 -6.92 -14.04
CA ASP A 21 23.39 -8.18 -14.53
C ASP A 21 23.01 -9.12 -13.38
N ASP A 22 23.93 -9.35 -12.44
CA ASP A 22 23.68 -10.18 -11.27
C ASP A 22 22.58 -9.58 -10.38
N TYR A 23 22.63 -8.26 -10.14
CA TYR A 23 21.64 -7.58 -9.31
C TYR A 23 20.22 -7.76 -9.87
N VAL A 24 20.00 -7.40 -11.14
CA VAL A 24 18.64 -7.42 -11.70
C VAL A 24 18.12 -8.84 -11.87
N ARG A 25 19.01 -9.83 -12.06
CA ARG A 25 18.64 -11.24 -12.14
C ARG A 25 18.12 -11.81 -10.82
N ARG A 26 18.57 -11.28 -9.69
CA ARG A 26 18.22 -11.80 -8.35
C ARG A 26 17.17 -10.97 -7.61
N TYR A 27 17.13 -9.66 -7.85
CA TYR A 27 16.36 -8.71 -7.03
C TYR A 27 15.25 -7.98 -7.79
N THR A 28 14.89 -8.45 -8.98
CA THR A 28 13.80 -7.87 -9.77
C THR A 28 12.94 -8.95 -10.40
N ASP A 29 11.81 -8.53 -10.96
CA ASP A 29 10.94 -9.34 -11.80
C ASP A 29 11.43 -9.44 -13.26
N LEU A 30 12.55 -8.80 -13.64
CA LEU A 30 13.10 -8.83 -15.01
C LEU A 30 13.23 -10.25 -15.62
N PRO A 31 13.68 -11.31 -14.90
CA PRO A 31 13.76 -12.66 -15.48
C PRO A 31 12.43 -13.42 -15.56
N LEU A 32 11.34 -12.90 -14.97
CA LEU A 32 10.07 -13.61 -14.89
C LEU A 32 9.34 -13.60 -16.24
N LEU A 33 8.55 -14.65 -16.49
CA LEU A 33 7.83 -14.83 -17.75
C LEU A 33 6.46 -14.16 -17.74
N VAL A 34 6.17 -13.43 -18.81
CA VAL A 34 4.88 -12.79 -19.09
C VAL A 34 4.20 -13.51 -20.25
N LEU A 35 2.93 -13.84 -20.07
CA LEU A 35 2.07 -14.40 -21.11
C LEU A 35 1.70 -13.31 -22.11
N LEU A 36 1.90 -13.62 -23.39
CA LEU A 36 1.52 -12.79 -24.53
C LEU A 36 0.34 -13.42 -25.27
N GLU A 37 -0.68 -12.62 -25.58
CA GLU A 37 -1.83 -13.04 -26.37
C GLU A 37 -1.96 -12.19 -27.63
N GLU A 38 -2.38 -12.81 -28.73
CA GLU A 38 -2.64 -12.09 -29.98
C GLU A 38 -3.95 -11.31 -29.86
N GLN A 39 -3.91 -10.03 -30.23
CA GLN A 39 -5.08 -9.16 -30.24
C GLN A 39 -5.15 -8.36 -31.55
N ASN A 40 -6.37 -8.07 -32.01
CA ASN A 40 -6.59 -7.10 -33.07
C ASN A 40 -6.58 -5.70 -32.42
N LEU A 41 -5.67 -4.85 -32.89
CA LEU A 41 -5.58 -3.45 -32.46
C LEU A 41 -6.70 -2.62 -33.10
N PRO A 42 -7.06 -1.46 -32.52
CA PRO A 42 -8.10 -0.59 -33.06
C PRO A 42 -7.88 -0.14 -34.51
N ASP A 43 -6.62 -0.10 -34.97
CA ASP A 43 -6.24 0.27 -36.33
C ASP A 43 -6.20 -0.92 -37.32
N GLY A 44 -6.68 -2.10 -36.90
CA GLY A 44 -6.76 -3.31 -37.71
C GLY A 44 -5.48 -4.15 -37.77
N ARG A 45 -4.38 -3.69 -37.16
CA ARG A 45 -3.15 -4.50 -37.05
C ARG A 45 -3.34 -5.63 -36.03
N ARG A 46 -2.65 -6.75 -36.24
CA ARG A 46 -2.53 -7.81 -35.23
C ARG A 46 -1.20 -7.70 -34.52
N ALA A 47 -1.22 -7.79 -33.20
CA ALA A 47 -0.03 -7.73 -32.37
C ALA A 47 -0.20 -8.59 -31.12
N LEU A 48 0.93 -8.98 -30.54
CA LEU A 48 0.96 -9.61 -29.23
C LEU A 48 0.81 -8.53 -28.15
N VAL A 49 0.03 -8.81 -27.11
CA VAL A 49 -0.19 -7.92 -25.97
C VAL A 49 0.22 -8.64 -24.69
N PRO A 50 1.01 -8.01 -23.80
CA PRO A 50 1.29 -8.57 -22.47
C PRO A 50 0.03 -8.61 -21.62
N VAL A 51 -0.31 -9.78 -21.08
CA VAL A 51 -1.59 -9.98 -20.34
C VAL A 51 -1.36 -10.10 -18.84
N ARG A 52 -0.52 -11.05 -18.42
CA ARG A 52 -0.19 -11.31 -17.01
C ARG A 52 1.11 -12.09 -16.89
N TYR A 53 1.69 -12.12 -15.69
CA TYR A 53 2.71 -13.11 -15.36
C TYR A 53 2.19 -14.53 -15.58
N LEU A 54 3.02 -15.37 -16.17
CA LEU A 54 2.80 -16.81 -16.21
C LEU A 54 2.99 -17.39 -14.80
N ARG A 55 2.11 -18.31 -14.40
CA ARG A 55 2.05 -18.88 -13.06
C ARG A 55 2.33 -20.38 -13.08
N ALA A 56 2.77 -20.93 -11.96
CA ALA A 56 2.97 -22.38 -11.84
C ALA A 56 1.66 -23.15 -12.13
N SER A 57 0.50 -22.59 -11.76
CA SER A 57 -0.83 -23.17 -12.06
C SER A 57 -1.16 -23.30 -13.54
N ASP A 58 -0.45 -22.58 -14.43
CA ASP A 58 -0.70 -22.66 -15.86
C ASP A 58 -0.21 -24.00 -16.45
N PHE A 59 0.75 -24.66 -15.81
CA PHE A 59 1.33 -25.92 -16.27
C PHE A 59 0.59 -27.15 -15.73
N ASN A 60 0.55 -28.22 -16.52
CA ASN A 60 0.10 -29.52 -16.04
C ASN A 60 0.95 -29.98 -14.86
N GLY A 61 0.29 -30.51 -13.81
CA GLY A 61 0.97 -30.88 -12.57
C GLY A 61 1.53 -29.68 -11.77
N LYS A 62 1.18 -28.44 -12.15
CA LYS A 62 1.46 -27.20 -11.41
C LYS A 62 2.94 -26.98 -11.06
N LEU A 63 3.84 -27.55 -11.85
CA LEU A 63 5.29 -27.61 -11.56
C LEU A 63 5.62 -28.15 -10.14
N GLY A 64 4.80 -29.08 -9.63
CA GLY A 64 4.95 -29.66 -8.30
C GLY A 64 4.60 -28.70 -7.15
N GLN A 65 3.82 -27.65 -7.41
CA GLN A 65 3.36 -26.71 -6.41
C GLN A 65 1.91 -27.01 -6.00
N ASP A 66 1.73 -27.56 -4.79
CA ASP A 66 0.41 -27.90 -4.27
C ASP A 66 -0.25 -26.73 -3.51
N ASN A 67 0.56 -25.89 -2.86
CA ASN A 67 0.13 -24.69 -2.16
C ASN A 67 0.23 -23.45 -3.07
N ASN A 68 -0.87 -22.70 -3.20
CA ASN A 68 -1.00 -21.45 -3.96
C ASN A 68 -0.24 -21.38 -5.33
N PRO A 69 -0.36 -22.38 -6.22
CA PRO A 69 0.34 -22.39 -7.51
C PRO A 69 0.00 -21.22 -8.42
N GLU A 70 -1.20 -20.64 -8.28
CA GLU A 70 -1.67 -19.48 -9.03
C GLU A 70 -1.00 -18.17 -8.60
N TRP A 71 -0.30 -18.17 -7.47
CA TRP A 71 0.42 -17.02 -6.92
C TRP A 71 1.95 -17.16 -7.01
N LYS A 72 2.43 -18.15 -7.77
CA LYS A 72 3.85 -18.43 -7.96
C LYS A 72 4.28 -18.16 -9.39
N THR A 73 5.15 -17.18 -9.59
CA THR A 73 5.70 -16.81 -10.90
C THR A 73 6.76 -17.80 -11.37
N VAL A 74 7.05 -17.81 -12.67
CA VAL A 74 8.02 -18.73 -13.27
C VAL A 74 9.05 -17.99 -14.13
N ALA A 75 10.21 -18.61 -14.31
CA ALA A 75 11.34 -18.10 -15.11
C ALA A 75 12.03 -19.25 -15.85
N PHE A 76 12.90 -18.92 -16.81
CA PHE A 76 13.84 -19.91 -17.38
C PHE A 76 15.12 -19.99 -16.56
N ASP A 77 15.68 -21.18 -16.40
CA ASP A 77 17.07 -21.36 -15.98
C ASP A 77 18.04 -21.28 -17.18
N GLU A 78 19.35 -21.26 -16.91
CA GLU A 78 20.38 -21.21 -17.96
C GLU A 78 20.35 -22.40 -18.94
N SER A 79 19.68 -23.50 -18.58
CA SER A 79 19.46 -24.69 -19.42
C SER A 79 18.11 -24.68 -20.14
N ASP A 80 17.45 -23.52 -20.24
CA ASP A 80 16.15 -23.33 -20.91
C ASP A 80 14.97 -24.07 -20.25
N LYS A 81 15.12 -24.54 -19.01
CA LYS A 81 14.02 -25.17 -18.27
C LYS A 81 13.20 -24.13 -17.53
N VAL A 82 11.89 -24.30 -17.57
CA VAL A 82 10.99 -23.49 -16.74
C VAL A 82 11.11 -23.94 -15.29
N VAL A 83 11.36 -22.97 -14.39
CA VAL A 83 11.51 -23.17 -12.95
C VAL A 83 10.58 -22.23 -12.18
N VAL A 84 10.27 -22.62 -10.95
CA VAL A 84 9.56 -21.77 -9.97
C VAL A 84 10.61 -21.25 -8.98
N PRO A 85 11.12 -20.02 -9.12
CA PRO A 85 12.05 -19.47 -8.14
C PRO A 85 11.36 -19.28 -6.79
N ASN A 86 12.14 -19.37 -5.71
CA ASN A 86 11.69 -18.99 -4.38
C ASN A 86 11.24 -17.51 -4.33
N GLY A 87 10.48 -17.15 -3.29
CA GLY A 87 10.20 -15.74 -2.95
C GLY A 87 8.88 -15.15 -3.46
N SER A 88 8.27 -15.72 -4.50
CA SER A 88 6.93 -15.28 -4.95
C SER A 88 5.87 -15.39 -3.84
N ILE A 89 4.83 -14.56 -3.90
CA ILE A 89 3.88 -14.36 -2.79
C ILE A 89 3.12 -15.63 -2.39
N GLY A 90 2.95 -16.58 -3.32
CA GLY A 90 2.37 -17.90 -3.02
C GLY A 90 3.21 -18.77 -2.06
N PHE A 91 4.47 -18.40 -1.79
CA PHE A 91 5.29 -19.01 -0.74
C PHE A 91 5.16 -18.31 0.62
N ARG A 92 4.46 -17.19 0.73
CA ARG A 92 4.33 -16.50 2.01
C ARG A 92 3.31 -17.18 2.90
N TRP A 93 2.16 -17.55 2.34
CA TRP A 93 1.00 -18.06 3.08
C TRP A 93 0.66 -19.51 2.76
N GLY A 94 -0.06 -20.17 3.67
CA GLY A 94 -0.61 -21.51 3.50
C GLY A 94 -0.95 -22.15 4.84
N GLY A 95 -1.61 -23.31 4.80
CA GLY A 95 -2.02 -24.04 6.01
C GLY A 95 -0.84 -24.63 6.80
N GLU A 96 -1.10 -25.07 8.03
CA GLU A 96 -0.12 -25.77 8.85
C GLU A 96 0.42 -27.03 8.15
N GLY A 97 1.71 -27.31 8.33
CA GLY A 97 2.35 -28.51 7.76
C GLY A 97 2.65 -28.45 6.26
N ARG A 98 2.47 -27.30 5.60
CA ARG A 98 2.83 -27.10 4.18
C ARG A 98 4.31 -27.38 3.91
N SER A 99 4.60 -28.05 2.79
CA SER A 99 5.93 -28.50 2.40
C SER A 99 6.85 -27.40 1.85
N ASP A 100 6.29 -26.21 1.59
CA ASP A 100 6.98 -25.06 1.03
C ASP A 100 7.14 -23.91 2.04
N LEU A 101 6.92 -24.17 3.35
CA LEU A 101 7.35 -23.25 4.41
C LEU A 101 8.87 -23.04 4.34
N GLY A 102 9.32 -21.81 4.57
CA GLY A 102 10.73 -21.46 4.46
C GLY A 102 11.22 -21.22 3.03
N LYS A 103 10.32 -21.13 2.04
CA LYS A 103 10.66 -20.79 0.64
C LYS A 103 10.30 -19.36 0.23
N TRP A 104 9.81 -18.54 1.16
CA TRP A 104 9.60 -17.10 0.94
C TRP A 104 10.90 -16.33 1.20
N ASN A 105 11.87 -16.52 0.30
CA ASN A 105 13.17 -15.87 0.36
C ASN A 105 13.71 -15.63 -1.06
N LEU A 106 14.72 -14.79 -1.17
CA LEU A 106 15.41 -14.46 -2.43
C LEU A 106 16.68 -15.30 -2.63
N GLU A 107 16.75 -16.51 -2.06
CA GLU A 107 17.82 -17.43 -2.43
C GLU A 107 17.69 -17.80 -3.91
N SER A 108 18.82 -17.92 -4.61
CA SER A 108 18.88 -18.34 -6.00
C SER A 108 18.62 -19.86 -6.10
N LYS A 109 17.42 -20.30 -5.71
CA LYS A 109 16.96 -21.69 -5.72
C LYS A 109 15.60 -21.81 -6.38
N GLU A 110 15.36 -22.96 -7.00
CA GLU A 110 14.04 -23.35 -7.48
C GLU A 110 13.30 -24.23 -6.47
N ALA A 111 11.98 -24.06 -6.41
CA ALA A 111 11.16 -24.60 -5.33
C ALA A 111 10.80 -26.09 -5.48
N ARG A 112 10.99 -26.70 -6.65
CA ARG A 112 10.58 -28.08 -6.94
C ARG A 112 11.58 -29.10 -6.43
N HIS A 113 12.88 -28.88 -6.66
CA HIS A 113 13.95 -29.77 -6.21
C HIS A 113 14.93 -29.10 -5.24
N GLY A 114 14.75 -27.82 -4.92
CA GLY A 114 15.61 -27.07 -4.00
C GLY A 114 17.00 -26.78 -4.56
N ARG A 115 17.18 -26.96 -5.88
CA ARG A 115 18.48 -26.80 -6.55
C ARG A 115 18.80 -25.32 -6.72
N GLU A 116 20.08 -24.97 -6.63
CA GLU A 116 20.54 -23.65 -7.03
C GLU A 116 20.25 -23.39 -8.50
N VAL A 117 19.80 -22.18 -8.80
CA VAL A 117 19.38 -21.78 -10.14
C VAL A 117 19.81 -20.37 -10.45
N ARG A 118 20.37 -20.20 -11.64
CA ARG A 118 20.58 -18.89 -12.26
C ARG A 118 19.50 -18.70 -13.32
N LEU A 119 18.68 -17.67 -13.14
CA LEU A 119 17.55 -17.39 -14.03
C LEU A 119 18.03 -16.64 -15.26
N LYS A 120 17.54 -16.92 -16.47
CA LYS A 120 17.83 -16.12 -17.67
C LYS A 120 17.12 -14.76 -17.58
N LEU A 121 17.83 -13.69 -17.94
CA LEU A 121 17.23 -12.36 -18.08
C LEU A 121 16.49 -12.25 -19.39
N SER A 122 17.04 -12.75 -20.49
CA SER A 122 16.43 -12.69 -21.80
C SER A 122 16.28 -14.08 -22.38
N VAL A 123 15.23 -14.31 -23.17
CA VAL A 123 15.09 -15.55 -23.95
C VAL A 123 16.20 -15.73 -25.01
N MET A 124 16.94 -14.66 -25.33
CA MET A 124 18.10 -14.70 -26.23
C MET A 124 19.38 -15.20 -25.54
N GLU A 125 19.40 -15.36 -24.21
CA GLU A 125 20.62 -15.80 -23.50
C GLU A 125 20.92 -17.28 -23.77
N GLY A 126 22.18 -17.60 -24.09
CA GLY A 126 22.67 -18.96 -24.33
C GLY A 126 23.17 -19.15 -25.76
N ALA A 127 24.22 -19.96 -25.94
CA ALA A 127 24.90 -20.14 -27.23
C ALA A 127 24.03 -20.81 -28.31
N ALA A 128 22.95 -21.49 -27.90
CA ALA A 128 21.98 -22.15 -28.79
C ALA A 128 20.54 -21.75 -28.42
N ALA A 129 20.33 -20.48 -28.03
CA ALA A 129 19.01 -20.00 -27.62
C ALA A 129 18.00 -20.07 -28.79
N GLU A 130 16.98 -20.90 -28.63
CA GLU A 130 15.84 -20.98 -29.56
C GLU A 130 14.77 -19.98 -29.15
N TYR A 131 14.63 -18.92 -29.95
CA TYR A 131 13.59 -17.91 -29.79
C TYR A 131 13.02 -17.50 -31.15
N ASP A 132 11.76 -17.13 -31.13
CA ASP A 132 11.08 -16.46 -32.23
C ASP A 132 11.13 -14.95 -32.02
N VAL A 133 10.74 -14.19 -33.04
CA VAL A 133 10.64 -12.73 -32.98
C VAL A 133 9.24 -12.31 -33.38
N GLY A 134 8.62 -11.44 -32.58
CA GLY A 134 7.27 -10.95 -32.84
C GLY A 134 7.09 -9.48 -32.49
N GLN A 135 5.99 -8.92 -33.00
CA GLN A 135 5.58 -7.54 -32.70
C GLN A 135 4.70 -7.53 -31.45
N VAL A 136 5.15 -6.83 -30.42
CA VAL A 136 4.41 -6.63 -29.17
C VAL A 136 3.95 -5.18 -29.09
N ALA A 137 2.68 -4.98 -28.73
CA ALA A 137 2.06 -3.67 -28.61
C ALA A 137 2.26 -3.07 -27.21
N PHE A 138 2.63 -1.79 -27.17
CA PHE A 138 2.77 -0.99 -25.95
C PHE A 138 1.96 0.30 -26.07
N PRO A 139 1.26 0.74 -25.01
CA PRO A 139 0.55 2.01 -25.03
C PRO A 139 1.54 3.19 -25.01
N TYR A 140 1.18 4.28 -25.69
CA TYR A 140 1.98 5.49 -25.76
C TYR A 140 1.10 6.73 -25.65
N PHE A 141 1.34 7.49 -24.58
CA PHE A 141 0.58 8.71 -24.26
C PHE A 141 1.37 9.99 -24.54
N GLY A 142 2.66 9.89 -24.90
CA GLY A 142 3.51 11.07 -25.16
C GLY A 142 3.12 11.84 -26.42
N GLY A 143 2.27 11.27 -27.28
CA GLY A 143 1.70 11.92 -28.46
C GLY A 143 0.39 12.66 -28.22
N VAL A 144 -0.23 12.50 -27.04
CA VAL A 144 -1.50 13.15 -26.73
C VAL A 144 -1.28 14.66 -26.60
N HIS A 145 -2.02 15.44 -27.38
CA HIS A 145 -1.89 16.89 -27.39
C HIS A 145 -2.39 17.49 -26.07
N HIS A 146 -1.59 18.39 -25.49
CA HIS A 146 -1.95 19.16 -24.31
C HIS A 146 -1.67 20.65 -24.57
N PRO A 147 -2.57 21.58 -24.18
CA PRO A 147 -2.41 23.01 -24.48
C PRO A 147 -1.17 23.65 -23.84
N HIS A 148 -0.61 23.05 -22.80
CA HIS A 148 0.48 23.63 -22.01
C HIS A 148 1.78 22.79 -21.98
N PHE A 149 1.78 21.60 -22.56
CA PHE A 149 2.96 20.72 -22.58
C PHE A 149 3.23 20.25 -24.00
N ALA A 150 4.50 20.17 -24.36
CA ALA A 150 4.90 19.67 -25.67
C ALA A 150 4.52 18.19 -25.81
N ALA A 151 3.87 17.85 -26.92
CA ALA A 151 3.59 16.49 -27.32
C ALA A 151 4.59 16.01 -28.39
N ASN A 152 4.72 14.70 -28.50
CA ASN A 152 5.53 14.03 -29.52
C ASN A 152 4.67 12.97 -30.25
N PRO A 153 3.91 13.38 -31.28
CA PRO A 153 3.05 12.47 -32.04
C PRO A 153 3.87 11.43 -32.81
N GLN A 154 3.42 10.16 -32.79
CA GLN A 154 4.09 9.03 -33.42
C GLN A 154 3.18 8.28 -34.42
N GLY A 155 2.13 8.96 -34.91
CA GLY A 155 1.15 8.38 -35.83
C GLY A 155 0.08 7.51 -35.16
N GLY A 156 0.14 7.30 -33.84
CA GLY A 156 -0.88 6.63 -33.04
C GLY A 156 -0.45 6.43 -31.58
N ASP A 157 -1.36 5.90 -30.77
CA ASP A 157 -1.17 5.71 -29.33
C ASP A 157 -0.67 4.30 -28.97
N VAL A 158 -0.31 3.50 -29.98
CA VAL A 158 0.21 2.14 -29.82
C VAL A 158 1.54 2.00 -30.55
N LEU A 159 2.59 1.66 -29.80
CA LEU A 159 3.91 1.34 -30.32
C LEU A 159 4.00 -0.17 -30.55
N LEU A 160 4.35 -0.56 -31.76
CA LEU A 160 4.76 -1.93 -32.05
C LEU A 160 6.28 -2.02 -31.87
N ARG A 161 6.70 -2.93 -30.99
CA ARG A 161 8.10 -3.19 -30.74
C ARG A 161 8.43 -4.65 -31.02
N THR A 162 9.58 -4.85 -31.64
CA THR A 162 10.15 -6.17 -31.92
C THR A 162 10.69 -6.78 -30.62
N VAL A 163 10.16 -7.95 -30.24
CA VAL A 163 10.48 -8.63 -28.98
C VAL A 163 10.88 -10.08 -29.28
N PRO A 164 11.96 -10.61 -28.67
CA PRO A 164 12.27 -12.02 -28.73
C PRO A 164 11.32 -12.78 -27.79
N LEU A 165 10.74 -13.88 -28.28
CA LEU A 165 9.70 -14.63 -27.59
C LEU A 165 9.93 -16.13 -27.70
N ARG A 166 9.32 -16.91 -26.81
CA ARG A 166 9.30 -18.37 -26.89
C ARG A 166 7.89 -18.90 -26.82
N ARG A 167 7.62 -19.94 -27.61
CA ARG A 167 6.44 -20.78 -27.45
C ARG A 167 6.80 -21.95 -26.54
N ILE A 168 6.15 -22.05 -25.38
CA ILE A 168 6.40 -23.12 -24.41
C ILE A 168 5.19 -24.04 -24.25
N PRO A 169 5.37 -25.37 -24.11
CA PRO A 169 4.29 -26.28 -23.78
C PRO A 169 3.82 -26.08 -22.33
N LEU A 170 2.50 -26.03 -22.14
CA LEU A 170 1.87 -26.03 -20.82
C LEU A 170 1.28 -27.41 -20.47
N GLY A 171 0.93 -28.19 -21.50
CA GLY A 171 0.31 -29.51 -21.39
C GLY A 171 1.30 -30.67 -21.19
N LYS A 172 0.79 -31.91 -21.15
CA LYS A 172 1.65 -33.11 -21.24
C LYS A 172 2.26 -33.20 -22.64
N ALA A 173 3.35 -33.96 -22.79
CA ALA A 173 3.92 -34.25 -24.10
C ALA A 173 2.84 -34.84 -25.03
N GLY A 174 2.59 -34.17 -26.17
CA GLY A 174 1.55 -34.53 -27.13
C GLY A 174 0.24 -33.73 -27.02
N GLU A 175 0.05 -32.89 -25.99
CA GLU A 175 -1.10 -31.96 -25.90
C GLU A 175 -0.76 -30.62 -26.58
N GLU A 176 -1.63 -30.14 -27.47
CA GLU A 176 -1.46 -28.85 -28.18
C GLU A 176 -1.81 -27.62 -27.32
N ARG A 177 -1.35 -27.59 -26.06
CA ARG A 177 -1.53 -26.44 -25.17
C ARG A 177 -0.20 -25.73 -24.96
N HIS A 178 -0.11 -24.50 -25.46
CA HIS A 178 1.11 -23.69 -25.41
C HIS A 178 0.84 -22.27 -24.89
N ALA A 179 1.89 -21.63 -24.35
CA ALA A 179 1.92 -20.20 -24.09
C ALA A 179 2.99 -19.53 -24.97
N ILE A 180 2.70 -18.34 -25.46
CA ILE A 180 3.70 -17.43 -26.03
C ILE A 180 4.18 -16.54 -24.88
N VAL A 181 5.49 -16.51 -24.65
CA VAL A 181 6.08 -15.77 -23.52
C VAL A 181 7.26 -14.92 -23.93
N ALA A 182 7.45 -13.83 -23.19
CA ALA A 182 8.70 -13.07 -23.14
C ALA A 182 9.06 -12.83 -21.66
N THR A 183 10.33 -12.53 -21.40
CA THR A 183 10.72 -12.07 -20.06
C THR A 183 10.31 -10.61 -19.86
N VAL A 184 10.17 -10.17 -18.60
CA VAL A 184 9.97 -8.74 -18.30
C VAL A 184 11.15 -7.91 -18.79
N PHE A 185 12.38 -8.43 -18.76
CA PHE A 185 13.56 -7.78 -19.33
C PHE A 185 13.39 -7.52 -20.83
N ASP A 186 13.03 -8.56 -21.60
CA ASP A 186 12.82 -8.45 -23.05
C ASP A 186 11.77 -7.38 -23.38
N LEU A 187 10.65 -7.40 -22.66
CA LEU A 187 9.58 -6.41 -22.79
C LEU A 187 10.04 -5.00 -22.39
N THR A 188 10.85 -4.88 -21.34
CA THR A 188 11.37 -3.59 -20.86
C THR A 188 12.35 -2.98 -21.87
N VAL A 189 13.33 -3.75 -22.36
CA VAL A 189 14.31 -3.27 -23.35
C VAL A 189 13.61 -2.81 -24.63
N ALA A 190 12.61 -3.57 -25.09
CA ALA A 190 11.80 -3.22 -26.25
C ALA A 190 10.93 -1.98 -26.00
N HIS A 191 10.28 -1.87 -24.84
CA HIS A 191 9.47 -0.71 -24.47
C HIS A 191 10.29 0.59 -24.46
N TYR A 192 11.52 0.55 -23.92
CA TYR A 192 12.46 1.67 -23.96
C TYR A 192 13.06 1.93 -25.35
N GLY A 193 12.72 1.13 -26.36
CA GLY A 193 13.17 1.32 -27.74
C GLY A 193 14.67 1.07 -27.94
N VAL A 194 15.29 0.19 -27.15
CA VAL A 194 16.72 -0.14 -27.30
C VAL A 194 16.89 -1.28 -28.30
N PRO A 195 17.70 -1.11 -29.36
CA PRO A 195 17.90 -2.15 -30.37
C PRO A 195 18.77 -3.28 -29.81
N ARG A 196 18.49 -4.50 -30.28
CA ARG A 196 19.15 -5.75 -29.86
C ARG A 196 19.65 -6.58 -31.04
N GLY A 197 19.54 -6.07 -32.26
CA GLY A 197 20.00 -6.76 -33.48
C GLY A 197 19.04 -7.85 -33.95
N LEU A 198 17.75 -7.73 -33.60
CA LEU A 198 16.73 -8.67 -34.04
C LEU A 198 16.38 -8.44 -35.53
N PRO A 199 15.95 -9.47 -36.28
CA PRO A 199 15.37 -9.28 -37.60
C PRO A 199 14.18 -8.31 -37.53
N GLY A 200 14.26 -7.20 -38.28
CA GLY A 200 13.22 -6.16 -38.28
C GLY A 200 13.15 -5.32 -37.01
N ASP A 201 14.24 -5.22 -36.24
CA ASP A 201 14.31 -4.45 -35.00
C ASP A 201 13.76 -3.02 -35.16
N THR A 202 12.87 -2.65 -34.23
CA THR A 202 12.18 -1.36 -34.20
C THR A 202 12.78 -0.40 -33.17
N GLY A 203 13.89 -0.77 -32.54
CA GLY A 203 14.63 0.09 -31.61
C GLY A 203 15.27 1.29 -32.31
N ALA A 204 15.61 2.32 -31.52
CA ALA A 204 16.28 3.52 -32.02
C ALA A 204 17.71 3.19 -32.47
N ALA A 205 18.06 3.53 -33.72
CA ALA A 205 19.40 3.36 -34.26
C ALA A 205 20.40 4.26 -33.51
N SER A 206 19.98 5.47 -33.13
CA SER A 206 20.82 6.45 -32.42
C SER A 206 20.08 7.13 -31.27
N TYR A 207 20.79 7.91 -30.46
CA TYR A 207 20.16 8.78 -29.46
C TYR A 207 19.50 10.02 -30.07
N ASP A 208 19.82 10.34 -31.33
CA ASP A 208 19.29 11.47 -32.08
C ASP A 208 17.98 11.16 -32.80
N ASP A 209 17.57 9.90 -32.82
CA ASP A 209 16.30 9.47 -33.40
C ASP A 209 15.14 9.95 -32.52
N ASP A 210 14.23 10.74 -33.08
CA ASP A 210 13.03 11.26 -32.39
C ASP A 210 11.93 10.17 -32.28
N VAL A 211 12.26 9.10 -31.55
CA VAL A 211 11.37 7.96 -31.26
C VAL A 211 11.18 7.81 -29.75
N PRO A 212 10.05 7.26 -29.28
CA PRO A 212 9.68 7.29 -27.87
C PRO A 212 10.80 6.80 -26.95
N TYR A 213 11.06 7.62 -25.94
CA TYR A 213 12.01 7.41 -24.85
C TYR A 213 13.50 7.51 -25.21
N THR A 214 13.87 8.01 -26.40
CA THR A 214 15.27 8.41 -26.66
C THR A 214 15.59 9.77 -26.03
N PRO A 215 16.89 10.14 -25.95
CA PRO A 215 17.29 11.49 -25.60
C PRO A 215 16.71 12.58 -26.53
N ALA A 216 16.67 12.37 -27.85
CA ALA A 216 16.03 13.32 -28.78
C ALA A 216 14.53 13.51 -28.51
N TRP A 217 13.82 12.42 -28.23
CA TRP A 217 12.40 12.47 -27.84
C TRP A 217 12.19 13.27 -26.55
N GLN A 218 13.01 13.01 -25.53
CA GLN A 218 12.86 13.66 -24.22
C GLN A 218 13.18 15.16 -24.30
N GLU A 219 14.13 15.57 -25.14
CA GLU A 219 14.43 16.99 -25.37
C GLU A 219 13.21 17.75 -25.86
N ARG A 220 12.42 17.18 -26.79
CA ARG A 220 11.14 17.78 -27.22
C ARG A 220 10.12 17.90 -26.11
N ILE A 221 9.97 16.85 -25.29
CA ILE A 221 8.94 16.81 -24.24
C ILE A 221 9.27 17.75 -23.07
N THR A 222 10.55 17.81 -22.69
CA THR A 222 10.97 18.44 -21.42
C THR A 222 11.77 19.73 -21.60
N GLY A 223 12.29 19.99 -22.80
CA GLY A 223 13.19 21.12 -23.09
C GLY A 223 14.62 20.96 -22.56
N VAL A 224 14.95 19.88 -21.84
CA VAL A 224 16.31 19.64 -21.35
C VAL A 224 17.18 19.07 -22.48
N PRO A 225 18.37 19.65 -22.77
CA PRO A 225 19.24 19.18 -23.85
C PRO A 225 19.61 17.69 -23.74
N ARG A 226 19.49 16.96 -24.86
CA ARG A 226 19.72 15.51 -24.95
C ARG A 226 21.12 15.12 -24.49
N GLU A 227 22.12 15.94 -24.78
CA GLU A 227 23.52 15.75 -24.39
C GLU A 227 23.69 15.71 -22.86
N GLN A 228 22.92 16.52 -22.13
CA GLN A 228 22.92 16.52 -20.67
C GLN A 228 22.23 15.27 -20.13
N ALA A 229 21.09 14.89 -20.70
CA ALA A 229 20.39 13.66 -20.32
C ALA A 229 21.29 12.42 -20.52
N ILE A 230 22.03 12.35 -21.63
CA ILE A 230 23.01 11.30 -21.92
C ILE A 230 24.17 11.34 -20.92
N ALA A 231 24.79 12.51 -20.72
CA ALA A 231 25.94 12.66 -19.83
C ALA A 231 25.61 12.24 -18.39
N VAL A 232 24.48 12.73 -17.86
CA VAL A 232 24.05 12.40 -16.49
C VAL A 232 23.69 10.91 -16.39
N ALA A 233 22.99 10.33 -17.37
CA ALA A 233 22.67 8.90 -17.35
C ALA A 233 23.93 8.02 -17.32
N ARG A 234 24.93 8.36 -18.14
CA ARG A 234 26.23 7.68 -18.19
C ARG A 234 26.98 7.81 -16.88
N GLN A 235 27.13 9.02 -16.36
CA GLN A 235 27.86 9.27 -15.11
C GLN A 235 27.18 8.59 -13.92
N PHE A 236 25.85 8.62 -13.87
CA PHE A 236 25.06 7.97 -12.83
C PHE A 236 25.27 6.45 -12.81
N ALA A 237 25.20 5.81 -13.99
CA ALA A 237 25.40 4.37 -14.13
C ALA A 237 26.87 3.98 -13.96
N ASP A 238 27.81 4.72 -14.53
CA ASP A 238 29.24 4.44 -14.37
C ASP A 238 29.68 4.53 -12.89
N ASN A 239 29.17 5.51 -12.14
CA ASN A 239 29.39 5.56 -10.69
C ASN A 239 28.80 4.34 -9.98
N ALA A 240 27.56 3.96 -10.28
CA ALA A 240 26.92 2.80 -9.66
C ALA A 240 27.65 1.49 -9.98
N ASP A 241 28.12 1.32 -11.22
CA ASP A 241 28.90 0.17 -11.67
C ASP A 241 30.21 0.06 -10.87
N LYS A 242 30.96 1.17 -10.79
CA LYS A 242 32.24 1.24 -10.06
C LYS A 242 32.09 1.04 -8.56
N THR A 243 31.02 1.56 -7.97
CA THR A 243 30.83 1.60 -6.51
C THR A 243 29.91 0.51 -5.97
N HIS A 244 29.37 -0.33 -6.86
CA HIS A 244 28.37 -1.35 -6.54
C HIS A 244 27.10 -0.73 -5.93
N GLY A 245 26.48 0.15 -6.70
CA GLY A 245 25.14 0.68 -6.43
C GLY A 245 25.09 2.01 -5.68
N LYS A 246 26.21 2.71 -5.43
CA LYS A 246 26.22 3.97 -4.66
C LYS A 246 25.85 5.21 -5.48
N SER A 247 24.78 5.11 -6.24
CA SER A 247 24.09 6.24 -6.87
C SER A 247 22.68 6.35 -6.30
N MET A 248 22.28 7.54 -5.88
CA MET A 248 21.02 7.78 -5.17
C MET A 248 20.22 8.90 -5.86
N VAL A 249 18.90 8.80 -5.79
CA VAL A 249 18.01 9.91 -6.18
C VAL A 249 17.16 10.31 -4.97
N ILE A 250 17.31 11.56 -4.55
CA ILE A 250 16.47 12.19 -3.53
C ILE A 250 15.26 12.81 -4.24
N ILE A 251 14.05 12.41 -3.83
CA ILE A 251 12.79 12.78 -4.50
C ILE A 251 11.73 13.22 -3.48
N GLY A 252 10.87 14.17 -3.86
CA GLY A 252 9.84 14.70 -2.98
C GLY A 252 8.55 15.08 -3.70
N ALA A 253 7.73 15.89 -3.04
CA ALA A 253 6.38 16.26 -3.46
C ALA A 253 6.30 16.84 -4.88
N ALA A 254 7.33 17.54 -5.37
CA ALA A 254 7.35 18.12 -6.72
C ALA A 254 7.17 17.09 -7.83
N MET A 255 7.55 15.83 -7.60
CA MET A 255 7.28 14.72 -8.52
C MET A 255 6.08 13.87 -8.08
N ASN A 256 5.80 13.81 -6.76
CA ASN A 256 4.76 12.96 -6.18
C ASN A 256 3.33 13.53 -6.22
N HIS A 257 3.19 14.86 -6.28
CA HIS A 257 1.88 15.53 -6.25
C HIS A 257 1.26 15.74 -7.64
N TRP A 258 1.79 15.07 -8.66
CA TRP A 258 1.18 15.00 -9.97
C TRP A 258 0.17 13.85 -10.04
N TYR A 259 -0.85 13.97 -10.90
CA TYR A 259 -1.81 12.89 -11.14
C TYR A 259 -1.11 11.60 -11.59
N HIS A 260 -0.10 11.71 -12.46
CA HIS A 260 0.75 10.61 -12.92
C HIS A 260 2.07 10.49 -12.12
N SER A 261 2.01 10.68 -10.80
CA SER A 261 3.19 10.58 -9.92
C SER A 261 3.83 9.18 -9.93
N ASP A 262 3.02 8.15 -10.16
CA ASP A 262 3.46 6.78 -10.35
C ASP A 262 4.43 6.63 -11.53
N MET A 263 4.19 7.31 -12.65
CA MET A 263 5.08 7.32 -13.82
C MET A 263 6.39 8.04 -13.52
N ASN A 264 6.33 9.19 -12.83
CA ASN A 264 7.51 9.91 -12.37
C ASN A 264 8.39 9.02 -11.48
N TYR A 265 7.77 8.34 -10.51
CA TYR A 265 8.47 7.48 -9.56
C TYR A 265 9.03 6.23 -10.24
N ARG A 266 8.23 5.52 -11.03
CA ARG A 266 8.67 4.30 -11.74
C ARG A 266 9.80 4.58 -12.72
N GLY A 267 9.85 5.76 -13.34
CA GLY A 267 10.99 6.18 -14.15
C GLY A 267 12.31 6.21 -13.38
N ILE A 268 12.30 6.78 -12.17
CA ILE A 268 13.48 6.84 -11.29
C ILE A 268 13.79 5.48 -10.66
N ILE A 269 12.76 4.75 -10.20
CA ILE A 269 12.92 3.41 -9.61
C ILE A 269 13.55 2.45 -10.63
N ASN A 270 13.11 2.48 -11.89
CA ASN A 270 13.73 1.69 -12.96
C ASN A 270 15.21 2.04 -13.13
N MET A 271 15.55 3.32 -13.15
CA MET A 271 16.94 3.77 -13.25
C MET A 271 17.81 3.21 -12.13
N LEU A 272 17.30 3.25 -10.90
CA LEU A 272 17.99 2.74 -9.71
C LEU A 272 18.11 1.21 -9.71
N MET A 273 17.06 0.49 -10.08
CA MET A 273 17.08 -0.97 -10.19
C MET A 273 18.07 -1.44 -11.26
N LEU A 274 18.05 -0.81 -12.44
CA LEU A 274 18.95 -1.16 -13.54
C LEU A 274 20.42 -0.88 -13.22
N CYS A 275 20.69 0.02 -12.28
CA CYS A 275 22.03 0.32 -11.77
C CYS A 275 22.35 -0.39 -10.43
N GLY A 276 21.49 -1.30 -9.96
CA GLY A 276 21.70 -2.04 -8.71
C GLY A 276 21.74 -1.20 -7.43
N CYS A 277 21.13 -0.02 -7.42
CA CYS A 277 21.30 0.92 -6.31
C CYS A 277 20.42 0.65 -5.09
N ILE A 278 19.28 -0.03 -5.25
CA ILE A 278 18.32 -0.24 -4.16
C ILE A 278 18.88 -1.26 -3.16
N GLY A 279 18.77 -0.96 -1.87
CA GLY A 279 19.34 -1.80 -0.80
C GLY A 279 20.85 -1.66 -0.56
N GLN A 280 21.55 -0.79 -1.30
CA GLN A 280 22.99 -0.53 -1.12
C GLN A 280 23.25 0.77 -0.36
N SER A 281 24.12 0.73 0.66
CA SER A 281 24.43 1.92 1.45
C SER A 281 25.15 2.98 0.60
N GLY A 282 24.57 4.19 0.57
CA GLY A 282 24.99 5.28 -0.32
C GLY A 282 24.26 5.30 -1.67
N GLY A 283 23.32 4.37 -1.90
CA GLY A 283 22.52 4.27 -3.11
C GLY A 283 21.02 4.19 -2.84
N GLY A 284 20.25 4.25 -3.93
CA GLY A 284 18.85 3.86 -3.91
C GLY A 284 17.86 5.01 -4.04
N TRP A 285 16.62 4.70 -3.68
CA TRP A 285 15.50 5.61 -3.79
C TRP A 285 15.27 6.30 -2.45
N ALA A 286 15.43 7.62 -2.41
CA ALA A 286 15.37 8.41 -1.18
C ALA A 286 14.21 9.41 -1.25
N HIS A 287 13.02 8.93 -0.90
CA HIS A 287 11.82 9.75 -0.87
C HIS A 287 11.62 10.45 0.46
N TYR A 288 11.35 11.74 0.39
CA TYR A 288 11.01 12.55 1.55
C TYR A 288 9.80 13.43 1.25
N VAL A 289 8.75 13.29 2.06
CA VAL A 289 7.51 14.08 2.02
C VAL A 289 7.15 14.57 3.42
N GLY A 290 6.16 13.97 4.07
CA GLY A 290 5.85 14.14 5.48
C GLY A 290 6.57 13.13 6.35
N GLN A 291 6.41 13.30 7.66
CA GLN A 291 7.01 12.44 8.69
C GLN A 291 6.11 11.22 8.94
N GLU A 292 6.24 10.21 8.09
CA GLU A 292 5.36 9.03 8.09
C GLU A 292 5.93 7.83 8.86
N LYS A 293 7.26 7.75 9.02
CA LYS A 293 7.90 6.63 9.71
C LYS A 293 7.82 6.75 11.23
N LEU A 294 6.69 6.33 11.78
CA LEU A 294 6.56 6.00 13.19
C LEU A 294 7.32 4.70 13.46
N ARG A 295 8.54 4.81 13.99
CA ARG A 295 9.45 3.66 14.14
C ARG A 295 8.88 2.53 15.01
N PRO A 296 8.42 2.75 16.25
CA PRO A 296 7.86 1.71 17.12
C PRO A 296 6.43 1.31 16.72
N GLN A 297 6.24 0.91 15.46
CA GLN A 297 4.94 0.78 14.80
C GLN A 297 4.01 -0.20 15.52
N SER A 298 4.48 -1.43 15.80
CA SER A 298 3.65 -2.46 16.43
C SER A 298 3.41 -2.21 17.92
N GLY A 299 4.17 -1.33 18.57
CA GLY A 299 3.85 -0.87 19.93
C GLY A 299 2.77 0.22 19.95
N TRP A 300 2.77 1.10 18.93
CA TRP A 300 1.80 2.18 18.79
C TRP A 300 0.43 1.74 18.27
N LEU A 301 0.39 0.84 17.27
CA LEU A 301 -0.85 0.36 16.66
C LEU A 301 -1.90 -0.13 17.67
N PRO A 302 -1.57 -0.99 18.65
CA PRO A 302 -2.57 -1.48 19.60
C PRO A 302 -3.14 -0.37 20.48
N LEU A 303 -2.31 0.58 20.93
CA LEU A 303 -2.75 1.73 21.72
C LEU A 303 -3.65 2.66 20.90
N ALA A 304 -3.22 3.04 19.69
CA ALA A 304 -3.91 4.04 18.88
C ALA A 304 -5.27 3.57 18.36
N PHE A 305 -5.43 2.28 18.12
CA PHE A 305 -6.64 1.69 17.53
C PHE A 305 -7.36 0.73 18.48
N ALA A 306 -7.00 0.73 19.77
CA ALA A 306 -7.54 -0.14 20.81
C ALA A 306 -7.50 -1.65 20.44
N LEU A 307 -6.46 -2.10 19.73
CA LEU A 307 -6.31 -3.51 19.30
C LEU A 307 -5.94 -4.45 20.44
N ASP A 308 -5.59 -3.88 21.60
CA ASP A 308 -5.48 -4.54 22.88
C ASP A 308 -6.84 -4.93 23.46
N TRP A 309 -7.93 -4.25 23.06
CA TRP A 309 -9.30 -4.55 23.51
C TRP A 309 -10.18 -5.18 22.44
N VAL A 310 -10.17 -4.65 21.21
CA VAL A 310 -11.09 -5.04 20.13
C VAL A 310 -10.37 -5.05 18.78
N ARG A 311 -10.60 -6.09 17.98
CA ARG A 311 -10.07 -6.20 16.60
C ARG A 311 -11.19 -6.63 15.65
N PRO A 312 -11.30 -6.07 14.42
CA PRO A 312 -10.50 -4.97 13.85
C PRO A 312 -11.06 -3.57 14.19
N PRO A 313 -10.29 -2.49 13.97
CA PRO A 313 -10.78 -1.11 13.99
C PRO A 313 -11.48 -0.75 12.66
N ARG A 314 -11.97 0.49 12.54
CA ARG A 314 -12.47 1.07 11.27
C ARG A 314 -11.48 2.08 10.70
N GLN A 315 -10.58 1.62 9.86
CA GLN A 315 -9.70 2.50 9.09
C GLN A 315 -10.37 2.95 7.80
N GLN A 316 -10.00 4.14 7.31
CA GLN A 316 -10.55 4.74 6.09
C GLN A 316 -9.46 5.47 5.30
N ASN A 317 -9.41 5.27 3.99
CA ASN A 317 -8.59 6.08 3.11
C ASN A 317 -9.29 7.43 2.83
N SER A 318 -8.67 8.53 3.25
CA SER A 318 -9.35 9.84 3.32
C SER A 318 -9.63 10.47 1.95
N THR A 319 -8.83 10.19 0.91
CA THR A 319 -9.08 10.72 -0.44
C THR A 319 -10.46 10.33 -0.94
N SER A 320 -10.79 9.03 -0.89
CA SER A 320 -12.11 8.54 -1.29
C SER A 320 -13.20 9.06 -0.35
N PHE A 321 -12.95 9.07 0.96
CA PHE A 321 -13.92 9.56 1.95
C PHE A 321 -14.33 11.02 1.67
N PHE A 322 -13.36 11.92 1.46
CA PHE A 322 -13.68 13.31 1.17
C PHE A 322 -14.18 13.52 -0.25
N TYR A 323 -13.68 12.78 -1.24
CA TYR A 323 -14.23 12.83 -2.59
C TYR A 323 -15.73 12.51 -2.60
N VAL A 324 -16.14 11.50 -1.83
CA VAL A 324 -17.55 11.08 -1.66
C VAL A 324 -18.34 12.09 -0.82
N HIS A 325 -17.90 12.42 0.39
CA HIS A 325 -18.73 13.16 1.36
C HIS A 325 -18.64 14.68 1.26
N THR A 326 -17.74 15.22 0.44
CA THR A 326 -17.76 16.63 0.04
C THR A 326 -18.33 16.81 -1.37
N ASP A 327 -18.89 15.75 -1.94
CA ASP A 327 -19.57 15.71 -3.24
C ASP A 327 -18.72 16.22 -4.43
N GLN A 328 -17.39 16.17 -4.32
CA GLN A 328 -16.50 16.59 -5.40
C GLN A 328 -16.72 15.76 -6.68
N TRP A 329 -17.14 14.50 -6.52
CA TRP A 329 -17.51 13.61 -7.62
C TRP A 329 -18.63 14.16 -8.53
N ARG A 330 -19.50 15.04 -8.01
CA ARG A 330 -20.59 15.68 -8.78
C ARG A 330 -20.09 16.71 -9.78
N TYR A 331 -18.82 17.10 -9.69
CA TYR A 331 -18.19 18.13 -10.52
C TYR A 331 -17.05 17.56 -11.37
N GLU A 332 -16.87 16.24 -11.37
CA GLU A 332 -15.78 15.56 -12.06
C GLU A 332 -15.78 15.90 -13.54
N ARG A 333 -14.61 16.21 -14.09
CA ARG A 333 -14.46 16.56 -15.51
C ARG A 333 -13.58 15.60 -16.27
N LEU A 334 -12.78 14.81 -15.56
CA LEU A 334 -11.95 13.78 -16.18
C LEU A 334 -12.80 12.56 -16.51
N GLY A 335 -12.78 12.14 -17.77
CA GLY A 335 -13.35 10.88 -18.23
C GLY A 335 -12.41 9.70 -17.96
N VAL A 336 -12.98 8.53 -17.70
CA VAL A 336 -12.19 7.29 -17.51
C VAL A 336 -11.50 6.87 -18.81
N ASP A 337 -12.13 7.14 -19.95
CA ASP A 337 -11.61 6.87 -21.28
C ASP A 337 -10.37 7.70 -21.62
N GLU A 338 -10.18 8.87 -20.99
CA GLU A 338 -9.01 9.72 -21.17
C GLU A 338 -7.72 9.13 -20.57
N VAL A 339 -7.85 8.26 -19.56
CA VAL A 339 -6.71 7.64 -18.86
C VAL A 339 -6.55 6.15 -19.17
N LEU A 340 -7.48 5.58 -19.94
CA LEU A 340 -7.50 4.16 -20.26
C LEU A 340 -6.45 3.81 -21.33
N SER A 341 -5.84 2.64 -21.21
CA SER A 341 -4.93 2.15 -22.25
C SER A 341 -5.64 1.99 -23.60
N PRO A 342 -5.02 2.38 -24.73
CA PRO A 342 -5.55 2.09 -26.07
C PRO A 342 -5.60 0.59 -26.39
N LEU A 343 -4.96 -0.26 -25.58
CA LEU A 343 -5.01 -1.71 -25.69
C LEU A 343 -6.14 -2.33 -24.85
N ALA A 344 -6.82 -1.53 -24.02
CA ALA A 344 -7.91 -2.03 -23.20
C ALA A 344 -9.22 -2.13 -24.01
N LYS A 345 -10.03 -3.13 -23.63
CA LYS A 345 -11.40 -3.30 -24.12
C LYS A 345 -12.33 -2.25 -23.50
N ARG A 346 -12.45 -1.08 -24.15
CA ARG A 346 -13.17 0.10 -23.63
C ARG A 346 -14.57 -0.19 -23.12
N GLU A 347 -15.27 -1.14 -23.74
CA GLU A 347 -16.61 -1.57 -23.36
C GLU A 347 -16.71 -2.13 -21.93
N GLN A 348 -15.60 -2.63 -21.37
CA GLN A 348 -15.50 -3.14 -20.01
C GLN A 348 -15.30 -2.04 -18.96
N TRP A 349 -14.89 -0.85 -19.39
CA TRP A 349 -14.43 0.24 -18.51
C TRP A 349 -15.32 1.47 -18.66
N LYS A 350 -16.56 1.38 -18.15
CA LYS A 350 -17.57 2.45 -18.18
C LYS A 350 -17.91 2.98 -16.79
N GLY A 351 -18.53 4.17 -16.76
CA GLY A 351 -18.97 4.87 -15.55
C GLY A 351 -18.02 5.98 -15.12
N ALA A 352 -18.34 6.62 -14.01
CA ALA A 352 -17.57 7.71 -13.41
C ALA A 352 -16.50 7.18 -12.43
N PHE A 353 -15.53 7.99 -12.04
CA PHE A 353 -14.47 7.58 -11.08
C PHE A 353 -15.02 7.13 -9.72
N ILE A 354 -16.12 7.71 -9.26
CA ILE A 354 -16.79 7.24 -8.02
C ILE A 354 -17.34 5.81 -8.16
N ASP A 355 -17.77 5.38 -9.35
CA ASP A 355 -18.23 4.00 -9.58
C ASP A 355 -17.13 2.98 -9.29
N TYR A 356 -15.88 3.31 -9.65
CA TYR A 356 -14.72 2.47 -9.36
C TYR A 356 -14.42 2.39 -7.86
N ASN A 357 -14.69 3.46 -7.10
CA ASN A 357 -14.57 3.44 -5.65
C ASN A 357 -15.63 2.52 -5.02
N VAL A 358 -16.89 2.62 -5.48
CA VAL A 358 -17.98 1.76 -4.99
C VAL A 358 -17.74 0.29 -5.33
N ARG A 359 -17.32 0.00 -6.57
CA ARG A 359 -16.89 -1.34 -7.01
C ARG A 359 -15.76 -1.88 -6.13
N SER A 360 -14.73 -1.07 -5.90
CA SER A 360 -13.59 -1.43 -5.05
C SER A 360 -14.01 -1.70 -3.61
N ALA A 361 -14.89 -0.87 -3.03
CA ALA A 361 -15.40 -1.06 -1.67
C ALA A 361 -16.17 -2.38 -1.53
N ARG A 362 -17.12 -2.67 -2.43
CA ARG A 362 -17.91 -3.91 -2.37
C ARG A 362 -17.11 -5.17 -2.67
N MET A 363 -16.06 -5.08 -3.49
CA MET A 363 -15.12 -6.19 -3.75
C MET A 363 -14.11 -6.39 -2.61
N GLY A 364 -14.13 -5.51 -1.59
CA GLY A 364 -13.25 -5.57 -0.44
C GLY A 364 -11.86 -4.99 -0.67
N TRP A 365 -11.62 -4.24 -1.75
CA TRP A 365 -10.31 -3.67 -2.05
C TRP A 365 -10.02 -2.40 -1.26
N LEU A 366 -11.06 -1.60 -0.96
CA LEU A 366 -10.95 -0.35 -0.22
C LEU A 366 -11.93 -0.35 0.97
N PRO A 367 -11.60 0.32 2.08
CA PRO A 367 -12.58 0.61 3.11
C PRO A 367 -13.57 1.68 2.61
N ALA A 368 -14.79 1.62 3.12
CA ALA A 368 -15.82 2.63 2.90
C ALA A 368 -16.52 2.92 4.22
N ASN A 369 -16.47 4.16 4.70
CA ASN A 369 -17.13 4.57 5.94
C ASN A 369 -18.03 5.80 5.67
N PRO A 370 -19.29 5.81 6.13
CA PRO A 370 -20.07 4.69 6.68
C PRO A 370 -20.09 3.43 5.79
N GLN A 371 -20.25 2.24 6.38
CA GLN A 371 -20.05 0.96 5.70
C GLN A 371 -21.32 0.47 4.98
N LEU A 372 -22.42 0.42 5.74
CA LEU A 372 -23.74 -0.03 5.31
C LEU A 372 -24.75 1.06 5.66
N GLN A 373 -25.84 1.14 4.90
CA GLN A 373 -26.92 2.09 5.19
C GLN A 373 -27.65 1.76 6.49
N THR A 374 -27.74 0.48 6.85
CA THR A 374 -28.33 0.05 8.11
C THR A 374 -27.32 0.18 9.24
N ASN A 375 -27.78 0.65 10.40
CA ASN A 375 -26.96 0.72 11.61
C ASN A 375 -26.32 -0.67 11.92
N PRO A 376 -24.99 -0.77 11.99
CA PRO A 376 -24.29 -2.05 12.14
C PRO A 376 -24.53 -2.75 13.48
N LEU A 377 -25.00 -2.04 14.51
CA LEU A 377 -25.45 -2.64 15.77
C LEU A 377 -26.80 -3.34 15.59
N GLN A 378 -27.71 -2.73 14.82
CA GLN A 378 -29.04 -3.28 14.56
C GLN A 378 -28.95 -4.58 13.74
N LEU A 379 -27.98 -4.68 12.82
CA LEU A 379 -27.77 -5.90 12.03
C LEU A 379 -27.53 -7.15 12.88
N THR A 380 -26.80 -7.03 14.00
CA THR A 380 -26.56 -8.18 14.88
C THR A 380 -27.82 -8.59 15.64
N ARG A 381 -28.65 -7.61 16.03
CA ARG A 381 -29.95 -7.84 16.68
C ARG A 381 -30.93 -8.51 15.73
N ASP A 382 -31.01 -8.02 14.50
CA ASP A 382 -31.90 -8.58 13.47
C ASP A 382 -31.50 -10.01 13.09
N ALA A 383 -30.19 -10.27 12.96
CA ALA A 383 -29.67 -11.62 12.72
C ALA A 383 -30.02 -12.57 13.88
N ALA A 384 -29.79 -12.14 15.13
CA ALA A 384 -30.12 -12.92 16.31
C ALA A 384 -31.63 -13.21 16.44
N ALA A 385 -32.49 -12.23 16.12
CA ALA A 385 -33.95 -12.40 16.12
C ALA A 385 -34.42 -13.46 15.10
N GLN A 386 -33.63 -13.72 14.06
CA GLN A 386 -33.89 -14.77 13.06
C GLN A 386 -33.14 -16.08 13.35
N GLY A 387 -32.40 -16.17 14.46
CA GLY A 387 -31.55 -17.32 14.77
C GLY A 387 -30.43 -17.56 13.76
N MET A 388 -29.96 -16.49 13.10
CA MET A 388 -28.96 -16.54 12.04
C MET A 388 -27.63 -15.94 12.50
N ASP A 389 -26.52 -16.49 12.01
CA ASP A 389 -25.20 -15.85 12.17
C ASP A 389 -25.20 -14.47 11.47
N ALA A 390 -24.59 -13.47 12.10
CA ALA A 390 -24.61 -12.10 11.60
C ALA A 390 -23.87 -11.94 10.27
N LYS A 391 -22.80 -12.70 10.03
CA LYS A 391 -22.09 -12.68 8.75
C LYS A 391 -22.98 -13.29 7.66
N ASP A 392 -23.63 -14.42 7.92
CA ASP A 392 -24.55 -15.03 6.95
C ASP A 392 -25.75 -14.12 6.64
N TYR A 393 -26.31 -13.47 7.67
CA TYR A 393 -27.37 -12.49 7.51
C TYR A 393 -26.98 -11.32 6.60
N VAL A 394 -25.75 -10.81 6.76
CA VAL A 394 -25.23 -9.72 5.94
C VAL A 394 -24.97 -10.18 4.50
N VAL A 395 -24.36 -11.37 4.31
CA VAL A 395 -24.14 -11.94 2.97
C VAL A 395 -25.46 -12.13 2.23
N GLN A 396 -26.46 -12.75 2.87
CA GLN A 396 -27.79 -12.93 2.28
C GLN A 396 -28.47 -11.59 2.02
N GLY A 397 -28.35 -10.63 2.95
CA GLY A 397 -28.92 -9.30 2.81
C GLY A 397 -28.34 -8.52 1.63
N LEU A 398 -27.01 -8.54 1.45
CA LEU A 398 -26.33 -7.87 0.34
C LEU A 398 -26.63 -8.55 -1.00
N ARG A 399 -26.60 -9.89 -1.07
CA ARG A 399 -26.94 -10.64 -2.29
C ARG A 399 -28.40 -10.43 -2.71
N GLY A 400 -29.32 -10.42 -1.74
CA GLY A 400 -30.74 -10.25 -1.96
C GLY A 400 -31.19 -8.78 -2.11
N GLY A 401 -30.28 -7.81 -2.01
CA GLY A 401 -30.58 -6.38 -2.10
C GLY A 401 -31.33 -5.79 -0.90
N ARG A 402 -31.55 -6.57 0.17
CA ARG A 402 -32.18 -6.10 1.42
C ARG A 402 -31.25 -5.17 2.21
N LEU A 403 -29.94 -5.42 2.13
CA LEU A 403 -28.91 -4.53 2.68
C LEU A 403 -28.18 -3.84 1.54
N ARG A 404 -27.75 -2.62 1.81
CA ARG A 404 -27.06 -1.76 0.84
C ARG A 404 -25.76 -1.22 1.41
N MET A 405 -24.72 -1.21 0.60
CA MET A 405 -23.48 -0.49 0.91
C MET A 405 -23.77 1.02 0.92
N ALA A 406 -23.33 1.74 1.96
CA ALA A 406 -23.69 3.15 2.14
C ALA A 406 -23.26 4.03 0.96
N TRP A 407 -22.11 3.74 0.37
CA TRP A 407 -21.55 4.53 -0.76
C TRP A 407 -22.27 4.30 -2.10
N GLU A 408 -23.24 3.39 -2.19
CA GLU A 408 -24.14 3.34 -3.34
C GLU A 408 -25.16 4.49 -3.33
N ASP A 409 -25.33 5.16 -2.19
CA ASP A 409 -26.19 6.32 -2.01
C ASP A 409 -25.63 7.26 -0.93
N PRO A 410 -24.45 7.87 -1.17
CA PRO A 410 -23.74 8.67 -0.17
C PRO A 410 -24.46 9.97 0.18
N ASP A 411 -25.50 10.33 -0.58
CA ASP A 411 -26.38 11.48 -0.37
C ASP A 411 -27.70 11.09 0.32
N HIS A 412 -27.84 9.84 0.76
CA HIS A 412 -28.89 9.46 1.71
C HIS A 412 -28.51 9.95 3.13
N PRO A 413 -29.45 10.49 3.93
CA PRO A 413 -29.15 11.01 5.28
C PRO A 413 -28.62 10.00 6.29
N ASP A 414 -28.69 8.70 5.98
CA ASP A 414 -28.13 7.62 6.80
C ASP A 414 -26.67 7.31 6.46
N ASN A 415 -26.15 7.83 5.33
CA ASN A 415 -24.92 7.34 4.69
C ASN A 415 -23.73 8.31 4.76
N TRP A 416 -23.86 9.46 5.44
CA TRP A 416 -22.77 10.42 5.58
C TRP A 416 -22.29 10.57 7.04
N PRO A 417 -21.03 11.01 7.26
CA PRO A 417 -20.54 11.32 8.60
C PRO A 417 -21.33 12.47 9.22
N ARG A 418 -21.65 12.34 10.51
CA ARG A 418 -22.37 13.39 11.28
C ARG A 418 -21.48 14.11 12.28
N ASN A 419 -20.50 13.44 12.85
CA ASN A 419 -19.60 14.02 13.85
C ASN A 419 -18.16 13.87 13.38
N MET A 420 -17.39 14.95 13.42
CA MET A 420 -15.99 14.95 13.03
C MET A 420 -15.14 15.62 14.09
N PHE A 421 -14.10 14.91 14.52
CA PHE A 421 -13.03 15.46 15.36
C PHE A 421 -11.82 15.76 14.50
N VAL A 422 -11.29 16.98 14.60
CA VAL A 422 -10.06 17.40 13.94
C VAL A 422 -9.06 17.83 15.00
N TRP A 423 -7.93 17.14 15.09
CA TRP A 423 -6.84 17.49 15.99
C TRP A 423 -5.52 17.27 15.28
N ARG A 424 -4.50 18.06 15.65
CA ARG A 424 -3.16 18.02 15.01
C ARG A 424 -3.22 18.21 13.48
N SER A 425 -4.27 18.88 12.99
CA SER A 425 -4.57 19.06 11.57
C SER A 425 -5.27 20.39 11.36
N ASN A 426 -4.90 21.09 10.30
CA ASN A 426 -5.65 22.23 9.78
C ASN A 426 -6.34 21.82 8.48
N LEU A 427 -7.30 20.89 8.57
CA LEU A 427 -7.97 20.29 7.42
C LEU A 427 -8.52 21.35 6.45
N LEU A 428 -9.29 22.30 6.96
CA LEU A 428 -9.97 23.30 6.16
C LEU A 428 -9.04 24.41 5.66
N GLY A 429 -7.87 24.60 6.28
CA GLY A 429 -6.91 25.65 5.89
C GLY A 429 -5.62 25.14 5.25
N SER A 430 -5.47 23.84 5.01
CA SER A 430 -4.22 23.28 4.48
C SER A 430 -4.44 22.04 3.61
N SER A 431 -4.94 20.94 4.18
CA SER A 431 -4.92 19.64 3.49
C SER A 431 -6.20 19.33 2.70
N GLY A 432 -7.31 20.02 2.93
CA GLY A 432 -8.59 19.86 2.23
C GLY A 432 -8.52 20.37 0.79
N LYS A 433 -8.25 19.48 -0.16
CA LYS A 433 -8.33 19.80 -1.60
C LYS A 433 -9.80 19.97 -1.97
N GLY A 434 -10.10 21.04 -2.71
CA GLY A 434 -11.47 21.43 -2.97
C GLY A 434 -12.14 22.11 -1.77
N HIS A 435 -11.45 23.05 -1.12
CA HIS A 435 -11.91 23.78 0.07
C HIS A 435 -13.38 24.20 0.00
N GLU A 436 -13.80 24.84 -1.09
CA GLU A 436 -15.17 25.32 -1.24
C GLU A 436 -16.23 24.21 -1.23
N TYR A 437 -15.87 22.98 -1.62
CA TYR A 437 -16.76 21.82 -1.55
C TYR A 437 -16.93 21.32 -0.11
N PHE A 438 -15.91 21.44 0.74
CA PHE A 438 -16.05 21.21 2.18
C PHE A 438 -17.05 22.21 2.78
N LEU A 439 -16.90 23.49 2.46
CA LEU A 439 -17.78 24.55 2.96
C LEU A 439 -19.23 24.31 2.52
N LYS A 440 -19.45 23.98 1.23
CA LYS A 440 -20.79 23.70 0.68
C LYS A 440 -21.43 22.45 1.25
N HIS A 441 -20.80 21.29 1.05
CA HIS A 441 -21.45 20.00 1.25
C HIS A 441 -21.28 19.46 2.67
N LEU A 442 -20.12 19.70 3.27
CA LEU A 442 -19.83 19.17 4.61
C LEU A 442 -20.33 20.12 5.71
N LEU A 443 -20.07 21.42 5.58
CA LEU A 443 -20.40 22.42 6.61
C LEU A 443 -21.73 23.16 6.35
N GLY A 444 -22.16 23.29 5.09
CA GLY A 444 -23.39 24.01 4.75
C GLY A 444 -23.28 25.53 4.91
N THR A 445 -22.07 26.09 4.77
CA THR A 445 -21.81 27.52 4.88
C THR A 445 -21.80 28.20 3.51
N THR A 446 -21.67 29.53 3.49
CA THR A 446 -21.32 30.27 2.26
C THR A 446 -20.04 29.68 1.65
N HIS A 447 -20.03 29.55 0.33
CA HIS A 447 -18.95 28.94 -0.44
C HIS A 447 -18.71 29.66 -1.76
N GLY A 448 -17.53 29.44 -2.34
CA GLY A 448 -17.04 30.01 -3.59
C GLY A 448 -17.08 29.08 -4.80
N VAL A 449 -17.71 27.89 -4.73
CA VAL A 449 -17.85 26.97 -5.88
C VAL A 449 -18.42 27.69 -7.11
N GLN A 450 -17.61 27.83 -8.17
CA GLN A 450 -18.00 28.47 -9.44
C GLN A 450 -18.46 27.46 -10.51
N GLY A 451 -17.91 26.25 -10.46
CA GLY A 451 -18.22 25.19 -11.41
C GLY A 451 -19.63 24.65 -11.22
N GLN A 452 -20.31 24.35 -12.32
CA GLN A 452 -21.60 23.66 -12.28
C GLN A 452 -21.39 22.17 -12.03
N GLU A 453 -22.40 21.52 -11.45
CA GLU A 453 -22.47 20.06 -11.35
C GLU A 453 -22.56 19.43 -12.75
N LEU A 454 -22.42 18.10 -12.82
CA LEU A 454 -22.59 17.33 -14.05
C LEU A 454 -24.02 17.48 -14.59
N GLY A 455 -24.17 18.35 -15.60
CA GLY A 455 -25.45 18.60 -16.27
C GLY A 455 -25.87 17.49 -17.24
N ASP A 456 -24.91 16.75 -17.81
CA ASP A 456 -25.17 15.64 -18.73
C ASP A 456 -25.51 14.35 -17.96
N PRO A 457 -26.72 13.80 -18.10
CA PRO A 457 -27.09 12.54 -17.45
C PRO A 457 -26.21 11.34 -17.85
N THR A 458 -25.59 11.36 -19.02
CA THR A 458 -24.73 10.26 -19.49
C THR A 458 -23.36 10.24 -18.82
N ALA A 459 -22.92 11.38 -18.26
CA ALA A 459 -21.69 11.51 -17.48
C ALA A 459 -21.90 11.19 -15.98
N ARG A 460 -23.16 10.99 -15.54
CA ARG A 460 -23.48 10.65 -14.15
C ARG A 460 -23.02 9.22 -13.81
N PRO A 461 -22.71 8.93 -12.53
CA PRO A 461 -22.32 7.60 -12.10
C PRO A 461 -23.43 6.56 -12.34
N GLN A 462 -22.99 5.30 -12.51
CA GLN A 462 -23.86 4.15 -12.73
C GLN A 462 -24.09 3.31 -11.47
N GLU A 463 -23.19 3.42 -10.49
CA GLU A 463 -23.21 2.64 -9.25
C GLU A 463 -23.69 3.47 -8.05
N VAL A 464 -23.84 4.78 -8.23
CA VAL A 464 -24.20 5.76 -7.19
C VAL A 464 -25.51 6.44 -7.56
N VAL A 465 -26.42 6.55 -6.59
CA VAL A 465 -27.68 7.29 -6.77
C VAL A 465 -27.40 8.78 -6.91
N TRP A 466 -27.95 9.37 -7.97
CA TRP A 466 -27.93 10.80 -8.20
C TRP A 466 -29.16 11.46 -7.60
N HIS A 467 -28.97 12.36 -6.64
CA HIS A 467 -30.02 13.27 -6.16
C HIS A 467 -29.91 14.59 -6.90
N ASP A 468 -31.01 15.10 -7.47
CA ASP A 468 -30.99 16.36 -8.24
C ASP A 468 -30.60 17.57 -7.38
N GLN A 469 -30.90 17.52 -6.08
CA GLN A 469 -30.39 18.48 -5.11
C GLN A 469 -29.40 17.76 -4.20
N ALA A 470 -28.13 18.17 -4.29
CA ALA A 470 -27.11 17.67 -3.39
C ALA A 470 -27.37 18.15 -1.96
N PRO A 471 -27.21 17.29 -0.94
CA PRO A 471 -27.23 17.70 0.46
C PRO A 471 -26.12 18.73 0.76
N GLN A 472 -26.41 19.62 1.72
CA GLN A 472 -25.47 20.60 2.26
C GLN A 472 -25.49 20.52 3.79
N GLY A 473 -24.35 20.79 4.43
CA GLY A 473 -24.23 20.70 5.89
C GLY A 473 -24.39 19.27 6.41
N LYS A 474 -23.66 18.30 5.83
CA LYS A 474 -23.72 16.89 6.25
C LYS A 474 -23.25 16.68 7.70
N LEU A 475 -22.33 17.50 8.21
CA LEU A 475 -21.89 17.41 9.61
C LEU A 475 -22.89 18.10 10.54
N ASP A 476 -23.28 17.38 11.59
CA ASP A 476 -24.04 17.91 12.72
C ASP A 476 -23.11 18.56 13.77
N LEU A 477 -21.84 18.12 13.83
CA LEU A 477 -20.85 18.63 14.80
C LEU A 477 -19.42 18.50 14.27
N LEU A 478 -18.70 19.62 14.23
CA LEU A 478 -17.26 19.72 13.99
C LEU A 478 -16.55 20.22 15.25
N VAL A 479 -15.73 19.35 15.86
CA VAL A 479 -14.92 19.67 17.03
C VAL A 479 -13.44 19.74 16.63
N THR A 480 -12.78 20.86 16.92
CA THR A 480 -11.35 21.03 16.64
C THR A 480 -10.53 21.25 17.91
N LEU A 481 -9.43 20.51 18.05
CA LEU A 481 -8.43 20.70 19.10
C LEU A 481 -7.19 21.36 18.50
N ASP A 482 -6.86 22.56 18.96
CA ASP A 482 -5.71 23.33 18.48
C ASP A 482 -5.21 24.29 19.57
N PHE A 483 -3.91 24.58 19.57
CA PHE A 483 -3.29 25.53 20.49
C PHE A 483 -3.30 26.96 19.91
N ARG A 484 -3.70 27.10 18.65
CA ARG A 484 -3.93 28.39 17.97
C ARG A 484 -5.26 28.36 17.23
N MET A 485 -5.88 29.53 17.06
CA MET A 485 -7.11 29.66 16.27
C MET A 485 -6.80 29.50 14.76
N SER A 486 -6.75 28.26 14.28
CA SER A 486 -6.51 27.95 12.86
C SER A 486 -7.75 28.18 12.00
N THR A 487 -7.61 28.12 10.67
CA THR A 487 -8.76 28.20 9.75
C THR A 487 -9.80 27.15 10.08
N THR A 488 -9.38 25.93 10.44
CA THR A 488 -10.33 24.88 10.82
C THR A 488 -11.09 25.28 12.09
N CYS A 489 -10.40 25.82 13.10
CA CYS A 489 -11.06 26.32 14.32
C CYS A 489 -12.12 27.39 14.02
N LEU A 490 -11.82 28.33 13.11
CA LEU A 490 -12.76 29.41 12.74
C LEU A 490 -14.08 28.90 12.14
N TYR A 491 -14.07 27.71 11.54
CA TYR A 491 -15.24 27.06 10.96
C TYR A 491 -15.81 25.93 11.84
N SER A 492 -15.24 25.67 13.02
CA SER A 492 -15.69 24.61 13.91
C SER A 492 -16.77 25.08 14.87
N ASP A 493 -17.67 24.18 15.24
CA ASP A 493 -18.71 24.45 16.24
C ASP A 493 -18.11 24.54 17.65
N ILE A 494 -17.12 23.68 17.94
CA ILE A 494 -16.42 23.63 19.22
C ILE A 494 -14.91 23.68 18.96
N VAL A 495 -14.23 24.58 19.66
CA VAL A 495 -12.77 24.67 19.69
C VAL A 495 -12.29 24.36 21.10
N LEU A 496 -11.41 23.37 21.23
CA LEU A 496 -10.82 22.98 22.51
C LEU A 496 -9.33 23.36 22.55
N PRO A 497 -8.88 24.06 23.62
CA PRO A 497 -7.49 24.46 23.74
C PRO A 497 -6.61 23.24 24.05
N THR A 498 -5.80 22.81 23.08
CA THR A 498 -4.80 21.76 23.33
C THR A 498 -3.48 22.37 23.81
N ALA A 499 -2.72 21.62 24.60
CA ALA A 499 -1.39 22.01 25.05
C ALA A 499 -0.41 22.10 23.86
N SER A 500 0.49 23.08 23.90
CA SER A 500 1.58 23.16 22.92
C SER A 500 2.57 22.01 23.09
N TRP A 501 3.55 21.91 22.19
CA TRP A 501 4.56 20.86 22.25
C TRP A 501 5.48 20.93 23.47
N TYR A 502 5.55 22.09 24.15
CA TYR A 502 6.39 22.31 25.34
C TYR A 502 5.61 22.15 26.65
N GLU A 503 4.37 21.67 26.60
CA GLU A 503 3.45 21.59 27.74
C GLU A 503 2.84 20.19 27.87
N LYS A 504 3.37 19.20 27.14
CA LYS A 504 2.89 17.81 27.16
C LYS A 504 4.02 16.81 26.95
N ASN A 505 3.79 15.56 27.33
CA ASN A 505 4.71 14.46 27.06
C ASN A 505 4.22 13.66 25.86
N ASP A 506 5.14 13.31 24.96
CA ASP A 506 4.84 12.49 23.77
C ASP A 506 6.15 11.91 23.20
N LEU A 507 6.06 11.08 22.17
CA LEU A 507 7.20 10.51 21.43
C LEU A 507 7.28 11.08 20.02
N ASN A 508 8.50 11.25 19.51
CA ASN A 508 8.75 11.63 18.12
C ASN A 508 9.84 10.76 17.47
N THR A 509 9.60 10.36 16.22
CA THR A 509 10.53 9.61 15.36
C THR A 509 10.37 10.03 13.91
N SER A 510 11.42 9.90 13.10
CA SER A 510 11.41 10.33 11.69
C SER A 510 12.18 9.37 10.78
N ASP A 511 11.88 9.42 9.48
CA ASP A 511 12.63 8.79 8.40
C ASP A 511 14.10 9.21 8.38
N MET A 512 14.36 10.48 8.69
CA MET A 512 15.66 11.14 8.49
C MET A 512 16.77 10.61 9.39
N HIS A 513 16.43 10.11 10.58
CA HIS A 513 17.38 9.65 11.57
C HIS A 513 16.82 8.52 12.45
N PRO A 514 17.66 7.67 13.03
CA PRO A 514 17.23 6.50 13.80
C PRO A 514 16.91 6.78 15.26
N PHE A 515 16.88 8.04 15.68
CA PHE A 515 16.60 8.41 17.06
C PHE A 515 15.11 8.48 17.36
N ILE A 516 14.74 7.96 18.53
CA ILE A 516 13.50 8.29 19.23
C ILE A 516 13.81 9.28 20.35
N HIS A 517 13.00 10.33 20.45
CA HIS A 517 13.13 11.38 21.46
C HIS A 517 11.74 11.88 21.88
N PRO A 518 11.61 12.50 23.06
CA PRO A 518 10.32 12.90 23.59
C PRO A 518 9.95 14.35 23.20
N LEU A 519 8.67 14.67 23.37
CA LEU A 519 8.22 15.99 23.80
C LEU A 519 8.14 15.96 25.33
N SER A 520 8.31 17.10 26.00
CA SER A 520 8.23 17.17 27.46
C SER A 520 7.61 18.49 27.92
N ALA A 521 6.77 18.40 28.95
CA ALA A 521 6.20 19.57 29.59
C ALA A 521 7.31 20.35 30.34
N ALA A 522 7.71 21.49 29.78
CA ALA A 522 8.61 22.44 30.43
C ALA A 522 7.89 23.21 31.55
N VAL A 523 6.59 23.43 31.38
CA VAL A 523 5.64 23.96 32.36
C VAL A 523 4.31 23.23 32.18
N ASP A 524 3.44 23.33 33.17
CA ASP A 524 2.06 22.85 33.05
C ASP A 524 1.33 23.58 31.90
N PRO A 525 0.38 22.93 31.19
CA PRO A 525 -0.46 23.58 30.19
C PRO A 525 -1.06 24.89 30.69
N VAL A 526 -0.80 25.98 29.96
CA VAL A 526 -1.27 27.31 30.37
C VAL A 526 -2.78 27.50 30.18
N TRP A 527 -3.36 28.36 31.00
CA TRP A 527 -4.81 28.62 31.07
C TRP A 527 -5.60 27.33 31.33
N GLU A 528 -6.56 26.99 30.47
CA GLU A 528 -7.37 25.78 30.55
C GLU A 528 -6.97 24.75 29.50
N SER A 529 -5.80 24.93 28.86
CA SER A 529 -5.32 23.98 27.86
C SER A 529 -5.00 22.62 28.50
N ARG A 530 -5.15 21.55 27.71
CA ARG A 530 -4.86 20.18 28.14
C ARG A 530 -4.18 19.43 27.00
N SER A 531 -3.35 18.43 27.30
CA SER A 531 -2.80 17.58 26.23
C SER A 531 -3.91 16.86 25.48
N ASP A 532 -3.66 16.49 24.22
CA ASP A 532 -4.63 15.74 23.40
C ASP A 532 -5.08 14.45 24.12
N TRP A 533 -4.15 13.79 24.82
CA TRP A 533 -4.42 12.60 25.65
C TRP A 533 -5.44 12.89 26.75
N GLU A 534 -5.23 13.95 27.55
CA GLU A 534 -6.14 14.32 28.63
C GLU A 534 -7.52 14.77 28.11
N ILE A 535 -7.56 15.43 26.93
CA ILE A 535 -8.83 15.81 26.30
C ILE A 535 -9.61 14.56 25.87
N PHE A 536 -9.00 13.62 25.15
CA PHE A 536 -9.68 12.39 24.74
C PHE A 536 -10.01 11.44 25.90
N LYS A 537 -9.17 11.38 26.93
CA LYS A 537 -9.48 10.70 28.19
C LYS A 537 -10.72 11.33 28.86
N GLY A 538 -10.81 12.66 28.86
CA GLY A 538 -11.99 13.40 29.32
C GLY A 538 -13.25 13.08 28.52
N PHE A 539 -13.16 13.03 27.18
CA PHE A 539 -14.26 12.59 26.32
C PHE A 539 -14.69 11.16 26.62
N ALA A 540 -13.75 10.22 26.77
CA ALA A 540 -14.06 8.83 27.09
C ALA A 540 -14.80 8.71 28.43
N LYS A 541 -14.39 9.51 29.43
CA LYS A 541 -15.06 9.59 30.73
C LYS A 541 -16.49 10.11 30.60
N ALA A 542 -16.67 11.31 30.02
CA ALA A 542 -17.99 11.91 29.84
C ALA A 542 -18.91 11.01 29.01
N PHE A 543 -18.40 10.40 27.93
CA PHE A 543 -19.13 9.44 27.12
C PHE A 543 -19.62 8.23 27.95
N SER A 544 -18.74 7.67 28.79
CA SER A 544 -19.09 6.52 29.65
C SER A 544 -20.14 6.88 30.70
N GLU A 545 -20.19 8.13 31.14
CA GLU A 545 -21.19 8.63 32.10
C GLU A 545 -22.57 8.87 31.46
N VAL A 546 -22.63 9.31 30.19
CA VAL A 546 -23.89 9.63 29.50
C VAL A 546 -24.50 8.45 28.74
N VAL A 547 -23.72 7.45 28.38
CA VAL A 547 -24.18 6.33 27.56
C VAL A 547 -25.15 5.33 28.24
N PRO A 548 -25.16 5.13 29.59
CA PRO A 548 -26.11 4.22 30.22
C PRO A 548 -27.57 4.58 29.89
N GLY A 549 -28.35 3.57 29.48
CA GLY A 549 -29.72 3.74 28.99
C GLY A 549 -29.83 3.98 27.48
N HIS A 550 -28.71 4.24 26.79
CA HIS A 550 -28.66 4.42 25.34
C HIS A 550 -27.86 3.32 24.62
N LEU A 551 -26.65 3.00 25.08
CA LEU A 551 -25.84 1.88 24.58
C LEU A 551 -25.26 1.07 25.75
N GLY A 552 -25.29 -0.26 25.64
CA GLY A 552 -24.75 -1.17 26.64
C GLY A 552 -23.49 -1.89 26.16
N VAL A 553 -23.46 -3.20 26.38
CA VAL A 553 -22.51 -4.12 25.72
C VAL A 553 -23.16 -4.58 24.42
N GLU A 554 -22.66 -4.05 23.31
CA GLU A 554 -23.28 -4.22 21.99
C GLU A 554 -22.40 -5.05 21.07
N LYS A 555 -23.04 -5.85 20.20
CA LYS A 555 -22.36 -6.49 19.08
C LYS A 555 -22.55 -5.66 17.82
N GLU A 556 -21.48 -5.50 17.06
CA GLU A 556 -21.46 -4.70 15.85
C GLU A 556 -20.89 -5.50 14.67
N VAL A 557 -21.50 -5.34 13.49
CA VAL A 557 -20.89 -5.76 12.23
C VAL A 557 -19.86 -4.73 11.75
N VAL A 558 -18.64 -5.19 11.45
CA VAL A 558 -17.57 -4.39 10.84
C VAL A 558 -17.13 -5.04 9.54
N LEU A 559 -17.16 -4.27 8.46
CA LEU A 559 -16.58 -4.67 7.17
C LEU A 559 -15.09 -4.32 7.14
N LEU A 560 -14.22 -5.30 6.96
CA LEU A 560 -12.79 -5.09 6.85
C LEU A 560 -12.33 -5.40 5.41
N PRO A 561 -11.66 -4.47 4.71
CA PRO A 561 -11.13 -4.76 3.38
C PRO A 561 -10.09 -5.89 3.43
N LEU A 562 -9.79 -6.45 2.26
CA LEU A 562 -8.73 -7.42 2.06
C LEU A 562 -7.39 -6.74 2.35
N LEU A 563 -6.80 -7.06 3.49
CA LEU A 563 -5.58 -6.42 3.94
C LEU A 563 -4.36 -7.05 3.27
N HIS A 564 -3.46 -6.18 2.80
CA HIS A 564 -2.08 -6.56 2.54
C HIS A 564 -1.42 -7.09 3.83
N ASP A 565 -0.36 -7.89 3.68
CA ASP A 565 0.38 -8.52 4.77
C ASP A 565 -0.50 -9.47 5.61
N THR A 566 -1.55 -10.00 4.98
CA THR A 566 -2.39 -11.07 5.53
C THR A 566 -2.63 -12.12 4.46
N PRO A 567 -3.03 -13.35 4.82
CA PRO A 567 -3.41 -14.36 3.82
C PRO A 567 -4.50 -13.91 2.83
N ALA A 568 -5.33 -12.93 3.21
CA ALA A 568 -6.39 -12.40 2.36
C ALA A 568 -5.87 -11.61 1.15
N GLU A 569 -4.58 -11.25 1.10
CA GLU A 569 -3.97 -10.63 -0.09
C GLU A 569 -3.96 -11.57 -1.30
N LEU A 570 -4.07 -12.89 -1.08
CA LEU A 570 -4.21 -13.92 -2.12
C LEU A 570 -5.67 -14.06 -2.60
N ALA A 571 -6.28 -12.94 -2.96
CA ALA A 571 -7.71 -12.82 -3.25
C ALA A 571 -8.11 -13.31 -4.66
N GLN A 572 -7.84 -12.49 -5.67
CA GLN A 572 -8.21 -12.72 -7.08
C GLN A 572 -6.93 -12.85 -7.92
N PRO A 573 -6.51 -14.07 -8.31
CA PRO A 573 -5.18 -14.33 -8.88
C PRO A 573 -5.01 -13.93 -10.36
N PHE A 574 -6.11 -13.83 -11.11
CA PHE A 574 -6.07 -13.67 -12.57
C PHE A 574 -6.84 -12.44 -13.04
N GLU A 575 -8.16 -12.48 -12.96
CA GLU A 575 -9.06 -11.44 -13.44
C GLU A 575 -9.88 -10.87 -12.29
N VAL A 576 -10.36 -9.66 -12.50
CA VAL A 576 -11.29 -8.98 -11.59
C VAL A 576 -12.68 -9.55 -11.83
N ARG A 577 -13.36 -9.97 -10.76
CA ARG A 577 -14.76 -10.41 -10.78
C ARG A 577 -15.57 -9.71 -9.70
N ASP A 578 -16.71 -9.16 -10.11
CA ASP A 578 -17.64 -8.42 -9.25
C ASP A 578 -18.87 -9.28 -8.93
N TRP A 579 -19.04 -9.60 -7.65
CA TRP A 579 -20.16 -10.43 -7.18
C TRP A 579 -21.52 -9.77 -7.41
N LYS A 580 -21.59 -8.43 -7.41
CA LYS A 580 -22.86 -7.72 -7.62
C LYS A 580 -23.32 -7.79 -9.08
N ARG A 581 -22.39 -8.06 -10.00
CA ARG A 581 -22.66 -8.28 -11.43
C ARG A 581 -22.91 -9.76 -11.78
N GLY A 582 -22.88 -10.65 -10.79
CA GLY A 582 -23.04 -12.09 -11.00
C GLY A 582 -21.81 -12.78 -11.62
N GLU A 583 -20.65 -12.11 -11.63
CA GLU A 583 -19.41 -12.65 -12.21
C GLU A 583 -18.72 -13.66 -11.28
N CYS A 584 -19.03 -13.59 -9.98
CA CYS A 584 -18.59 -14.53 -8.96
C CYS A 584 -19.54 -14.55 -7.74
N GLU A 585 -19.32 -15.50 -6.85
CA GLU A 585 -20.00 -15.54 -5.55
C GLU A 585 -19.48 -14.43 -4.62
N LEU A 586 -20.36 -13.84 -3.80
CA LEU A 586 -19.94 -12.97 -2.69
C LEU A 586 -19.32 -13.86 -1.60
N VAL A 587 -18.01 -13.82 -1.48
CA VAL A 587 -17.23 -14.56 -0.48
C VAL A 587 -16.47 -13.56 0.39
N PRO A 588 -16.92 -13.31 1.64
CA PRO A 588 -16.24 -12.39 2.55
C PRO A 588 -14.78 -12.79 2.77
N GLY A 589 -13.86 -11.84 2.60
CA GLY A 589 -12.43 -12.10 2.73
C GLY A 589 -11.76 -12.65 1.46
N LYS A 590 -12.46 -12.67 0.32
CA LYS A 590 -11.89 -13.08 -0.97
C LYS A 590 -12.38 -12.27 -2.17
N THR A 591 -13.69 -12.18 -2.35
CA THR A 591 -14.33 -11.39 -3.43
C THR A 591 -15.16 -10.23 -2.88
N ALA A 592 -15.20 -10.08 -1.56
CA ALA A 592 -15.92 -9.06 -0.80
C ALA A 592 -15.11 -8.75 0.48
N PRO A 593 -15.38 -7.63 1.18
CA PRO A 593 -14.73 -7.39 2.47
C PRO A 593 -15.01 -8.52 3.46
N GLN A 594 -14.09 -8.76 4.39
CA GLN A 594 -14.36 -9.61 5.54
C GLN A 594 -15.51 -9.01 6.35
N ILE A 595 -16.40 -9.86 6.85
CA ILE A 595 -17.50 -9.45 7.72
C ILE A 595 -17.18 -9.96 9.11
N MET A 596 -16.86 -9.04 10.00
CA MET A 596 -16.44 -9.31 11.37
C MET A 596 -17.54 -8.89 12.34
N VAL A 597 -17.72 -9.63 13.43
CA VAL A 597 -18.55 -9.20 14.55
C VAL A 597 -17.62 -8.83 15.70
N VAL A 598 -17.74 -7.60 16.19
CA VAL A 598 -16.99 -7.11 17.34
C VAL A 598 -17.94 -6.79 18.49
N GLU A 599 -17.47 -6.93 19.72
CA GLU A 599 -18.23 -6.56 20.91
C GLU A 599 -17.66 -5.26 21.49
N ARG A 600 -18.55 -4.31 21.80
CA ARG A 600 -18.21 -3.00 22.38
C ARG A 600 -18.94 -2.80 23.68
N ASP A 601 -18.18 -2.52 24.73
CA ASP A 601 -18.70 -2.24 26.06
C ASP A 601 -18.66 -0.72 26.28
N TYR A 602 -19.70 -0.05 25.78
CA TYR A 602 -19.74 1.41 25.77
C TYR A 602 -19.69 2.03 27.17
N PRO A 603 -20.38 1.51 28.21
CA PRO A 603 -20.29 2.05 29.57
C PRO A 603 -18.87 1.99 30.17
N ASN A 604 -18.00 1.10 29.68
CA ASN A 604 -16.62 0.97 30.15
C ASN A 604 -15.59 1.58 29.18
N THR A 605 -16.01 2.47 28.27
CA THR A 605 -15.08 3.11 27.30
C THR A 605 -13.92 3.80 28.01
N TYR A 606 -14.19 4.55 29.09
CA TYR A 606 -13.15 5.20 29.89
C TYR A 606 -12.22 4.21 30.58
N ALA A 607 -12.79 3.19 31.24
CA ALA A 607 -12.01 2.18 31.95
C ALA A 607 -11.09 1.40 31.00
N ARG A 608 -11.53 1.15 29.76
CA ARG A 608 -10.72 0.53 28.70
C ARG A 608 -9.69 1.49 28.11
N TYR A 609 -10.02 2.77 27.93
CA TYR A 609 -9.08 3.78 27.46
C TYR A 609 -7.87 3.93 28.39
N THR A 610 -8.08 3.79 29.71
CA THR A 610 -7.05 4.00 30.74
C THR A 610 -6.35 2.71 31.21
N ALA A 611 -6.45 1.62 30.45
CA ALA A 611 -5.84 0.34 30.81
C ALA A 611 -5.48 -0.50 29.57
N LEU A 612 -4.38 -1.25 29.65
CA LEU A 612 -3.98 -2.15 28.56
C LEU A 612 -4.90 -3.37 28.49
N GLY A 613 -5.54 -3.55 27.33
CA GLY A 613 -6.50 -4.61 27.10
C GLY A 613 -5.93 -6.03 27.06
N PRO A 614 -6.79 -7.04 27.28
CA PRO A 614 -6.41 -8.44 27.43
C PRO A 614 -6.02 -9.15 26.13
N LEU A 615 -6.15 -8.52 24.96
CA LEU A 615 -5.76 -9.17 23.71
C LEU A 615 -4.24 -9.22 23.53
N MET A 616 -3.47 -8.37 24.23
CA MET A 616 -2.00 -8.34 24.12
C MET A 616 -1.32 -9.58 24.72
N ASP A 617 -1.91 -10.17 25.76
CA ASP A 617 -1.42 -11.39 26.43
C ASP A 617 -2.23 -12.65 26.06
N LYS A 618 -3.46 -12.49 25.52
CA LYS A 618 -4.25 -13.62 24.97
C LYS A 618 -3.91 -13.96 23.52
N LEU A 619 -3.85 -12.95 22.64
CA LEU A 619 -3.62 -13.13 21.20
C LEU A 619 -2.20 -12.76 20.77
N GLY A 620 -1.46 -12.04 21.62
CA GLY A 620 -0.16 -11.49 21.27
C GLY A 620 -0.28 -10.20 20.43
N ASN A 621 0.87 -9.82 19.87
CA ASN A 621 1.03 -8.62 19.05
C ASN A 621 1.70 -8.97 17.71
N GLY A 622 1.74 -8.02 16.78
CA GLY A 622 2.31 -8.25 15.46
C GLY A 622 2.25 -7.07 14.51
N GLY A 623 2.68 -7.32 13.28
CA GLY A 623 2.70 -6.35 12.19
C GLY A 623 3.38 -6.95 10.96
N LYS A 624 3.07 -6.43 9.77
CA LYS A 624 3.70 -6.85 8.50
C LYS A 624 3.64 -8.37 8.23
N GLY A 625 2.52 -8.99 8.61
CA GLY A 625 2.30 -10.43 8.44
C GLY A 625 3.00 -11.32 9.47
N LEU A 626 3.59 -10.71 10.50
CA LEU A 626 4.26 -11.39 11.60
C LEU A 626 3.43 -11.27 12.88
N ALA A 627 3.54 -12.27 13.75
CA ALA A 627 2.93 -12.28 15.07
C ALA A 627 3.88 -12.93 16.10
N TRP A 628 3.81 -12.45 17.34
CA TRP A 628 4.61 -12.94 18.46
C TRP A 628 3.87 -12.79 19.79
N SER A 629 4.31 -13.53 20.80
CA SER A 629 3.80 -13.38 22.17
C SER A 629 4.35 -12.12 22.83
N THR A 630 3.49 -11.43 23.57
CA THR A 630 3.81 -10.20 24.33
C THR A 630 3.50 -10.33 25.83
N GLN A 631 3.35 -11.55 26.35
CA GLN A 631 2.97 -11.79 27.75
C GLN A 631 3.96 -11.16 28.74
N GLU A 632 5.25 -11.37 28.50
CA GLU A 632 6.32 -10.80 29.33
C GLU A 632 6.28 -9.27 29.31
N GLU A 633 6.05 -8.67 28.15
CA GLU A 633 5.97 -7.21 28.02
C GLU A 633 4.73 -6.64 28.72
N VAL A 634 3.60 -7.35 28.72
CA VAL A 634 2.40 -6.97 29.48
C VAL A 634 2.68 -7.00 30.98
N HIS A 635 3.36 -8.04 31.47
CA HIS A 635 3.75 -8.16 32.87
C HIS A 635 4.70 -7.01 33.29
N GLN A 636 5.78 -6.78 32.52
CA GLN A 636 6.72 -5.69 32.80
C GLN A 636 6.05 -4.31 32.75
N LEU A 637 5.04 -4.13 31.90
CA LEU A 637 4.28 -2.88 31.87
C LEU A 637 3.40 -2.71 33.12
N ALA A 638 2.82 -3.79 33.66
CA ALA A 638 2.11 -3.74 34.94
C ALA A 638 3.05 -3.36 36.09
N GLU A 639 4.28 -3.87 36.12
CA GLU A 639 5.30 -3.48 37.09
C GLU A 639 5.68 -2.00 36.95
N LEU A 640 5.75 -1.49 35.72
CA LEU A 640 6.18 -0.12 35.41
C LEU A 640 5.08 0.93 35.67
N ASN A 641 3.88 0.71 35.13
CA ASN A 641 2.77 1.67 35.18
C ASN A 641 1.88 1.47 36.42
N GLY A 642 2.04 0.33 37.09
CA GLY A 642 1.10 -0.17 38.09
C GLY A 642 -0.12 -0.85 37.45
N GLU A 643 -0.88 -1.55 38.27
CA GLU A 643 -2.14 -2.19 37.86
C GLU A 643 -3.35 -1.35 38.28
N VAL A 644 -4.43 -1.44 37.49
CA VAL A 644 -5.73 -0.93 37.89
C VAL A 644 -6.25 -1.67 39.12
N GLN A 645 -6.38 -0.95 40.23
CA GLN A 645 -6.85 -1.50 41.51
C GLN A 645 -8.38 -1.48 41.66
N ALA A 646 -9.05 -0.57 40.96
CA ALA A 646 -10.50 -0.43 41.03
C ALA A 646 -11.21 -1.70 40.54
N ASP A 647 -12.32 -2.05 41.19
CA ASP A 647 -13.18 -3.14 40.72
C ASP A 647 -13.80 -2.79 39.38
N GLY A 648 -13.88 -3.77 38.48
CA GLY A 648 -14.40 -3.58 37.13
C GLY A 648 -13.71 -4.48 36.10
N PRO A 649 -14.05 -4.31 34.80
CA PRO A 649 -13.55 -5.17 33.73
C PRO A 649 -12.05 -5.02 33.44
N THR A 650 -11.41 -3.99 34.00
CA THR A 650 -9.99 -3.68 33.78
C THR A 650 -9.12 -3.95 35.01
N ARG A 651 -9.69 -4.47 36.10
CA ARG A 651 -8.93 -4.77 37.32
C ARG A 651 -7.75 -5.72 37.03
N GLY A 652 -6.59 -5.38 37.58
CA GLY A 652 -5.34 -6.14 37.39
C GLY A 652 -4.69 -5.97 36.00
N ARG A 653 -5.22 -5.08 35.14
CA ARG A 653 -4.56 -4.72 33.88
C ARG A 653 -3.52 -3.62 34.10
N PRO A 654 -2.44 -3.56 33.28
CA PRO A 654 -1.52 -2.42 33.29
C PRO A 654 -2.28 -1.11 33.09
N ARG A 655 -2.00 -0.13 33.94
CA ARG A 655 -2.62 1.20 33.87
C ARG A 655 -2.04 2.02 32.70
N ILE A 656 -2.90 2.82 32.07
CA ILE A 656 -2.55 3.81 31.05
C ILE A 656 -3.27 5.12 31.39
N ASP A 657 -2.93 5.75 32.52
CA ASP A 657 -3.65 6.95 32.95
C ASP A 657 -3.03 8.22 32.34
N THR A 658 -1.70 8.29 32.34
CA THR A 658 -0.94 9.46 31.86
C THR A 658 -0.46 9.30 30.43
N ASP A 659 -0.09 10.42 29.80
CA ASP A 659 0.58 10.43 28.50
C ASP A 659 1.94 9.70 28.54
N ILE A 660 2.64 9.72 29.68
CA ILE A 660 3.85 8.92 29.92
C ILE A 660 3.55 7.42 29.95
N ASP A 661 2.48 6.98 30.64
CA ASP A 661 2.10 5.56 30.66
C ASP A 661 1.82 5.05 29.25
N ALA A 662 1.15 5.86 28.43
CA ALA A 662 0.90 5.59 27.02
C ALA A 662 2.20 5.54 26.20
N CYS A 663 3.16 6.43 26.45
CA CYS A 663 4.49 6.37 25.83
C CYS A 663 5.22 5.07 26.19
N GLU A 664 5.16 4.64 27.45
CA GLU A 664 5.80 3.40 27.90
C GLU A 664 5.12 2.16 27.30
N VAL A 665 3.80 2.16 27.05
CA VAL A 665 3.13 1.10 26.26
C VAL A 665 3.79 0.97 24.88
N VAL A 666 3.97 2.09 24.17
CA VAL A 666 4.59 2.09 22.84
C VAL A 666 6.01 1.56 22.88
N LEU A 667 6.83 2.04 23.83
CA LEU A 667 8.22 1.65 23.98
C LEU A 667 8.38 0.19 24.40
N GLN A 668 7.52 -0.31 25.28
CA GLN A 668 7.59 -1.66 25.83
C GLN A 668 7.19 -2.73 24.80
N LEU A 669 6.19 -2.45 23.95
CA LEU A 669 5.60 -3.42 23.03
C LEU A 669 6.25 -3.47 21.64
N ALA A 670 7.10 -2.50 21.28
CA ALA A 670 7.69 -2.43 19.94
C ALA A 670 9.08 -3.08 19.84
N PRO A 671 9.37 -3.82 18.75
CA PRO A 671 10.70 -4.38 18.50
C PRO A 671 11.79 -3.32 18.27
N GLU A 672 11.43 -2.11 17.85
CA GLU A 672 12.39 -1.02 17.66
C GLU A 672 12.96 -0.46 18.97
N THR A 673 12.29 -0.73 20.10
CA THR A 673 12.59 -0.11 21.40
C THR A 673 12.77 -1.12 22.53
N ASN A 674 12.45 -2.40 22.29
CA ASN A 674 12.65 -3.50 23.22
C ASN A 674 13.31 -4.69 22.52
N GLY A 675 14.55 -5.00 22.90
CA GLY A 675 15.38 -6.02 22.29
C GLY A 675 14.78 -7.43 22.37
N HIS A 676 14.07 -7.74 23.45
CA HIS A 676 13.38 -9.03 23.60
C HIS A 676 12.25 -9.20 22.56
N VAL A 677 11.51 -8.11 22.29
CA VAL A 677 10.50 -8.09 21.23
C VAL A 677 11.15 -8.16 19.86
N ALA A 678 12.29 -7.47 19.66
CA ALA A 678 13.05 -7.50 18.42
C ALA A 678 13.45 -8.93 18.03
N VAL A 679 14.03 -9.68 18.97
CA VAL A 679 14.43 -11.08 18.75
C VAL A 679 13.22 -11.94 18.37
N LYS A 680 12.14 -11.89 19.16
CA LYS A 680 10.89 -12.63 18.86
C LYS A 680 10.31 -12.29 17.48
N ALA A 681 10.35 -11.03 17.09
CA ALA A 681 9.85 -10.58 15.79
C ALA A 681 10.72 -11.11 14.63
N TRP A 682 12.05 -11.10 14.77
CA TRP A 682 12.96 -11.68 13.77
C TRP A 682 12.84 -13.20 13.69
N GLU A 683 12.63 -13.90 14.80
CA GLU A 683 12.34 -15.33 14.82
C GLU A 683 11.02 -15.65 14.10
N ALA A 684 9.99 -14.83 14.27
CA ALA A 684 8.73 -14.97 13.54
C ALA A 684 8.95 -14.87 12.02
N LEU A 685 9.76 -13.90 11.56
CA LEU A 685 10.11 -13.79 10.14
C LEU A 685 10.94 -15.00 9.67
N SER A 686 11.89 -15.46 10.49
CA SER A 686 12.79 -16.58 10.17
C SER A 686 12.03 -17.86 9.84
N LYS A 687 10.88 -18.10 10.48
CA LYS A 687 10.00 -19.25 10.16
C LYS A 687 9.46 -19.20 8.73
N VAL A 688 9.07 -18.02 8.27
CA VAL A 688 8.48 -17.84 6.93
C VAL A 688 9.55 -17.88 5.85
N THR A 689 10.71 -17.27 6.11
CA THR A 689 11.83 -17.19 5.15
C THR A 689 12.71 -18.43 5.13
N GLY A 690 12.70 -19.25 6.20
CA GLY A 690 13.57 -20.41 6.35
C GLY A 690 15.03 -20.05 6.63
N ARG A 691 15.30 -18.79 6.97
CA ARG A 691 16.64 -18.25 7.24
C ARG A 691 16.66 -17.61 8.61
N ASP A 692 17.72 -17.83 9.38
CA ASP A 692 17.88 -17.12 10.65
C ASP A 692 18.05 -15.61 10.42
N HIS A 693 17.28 -14.83 11.17
CA HIS A 693 17.37 -13.38 11.21
C HIS A 693 17.57 -12.84 12.64
N ALA A 694 17.50 -13.67 13.68
CA ALA A 694 17.59 -13.21 15.07
C ALA A 694 18.94 -12.54 15.37
N HIS A 695 20.01 -12.96 14.70
CA HIS A 695 21.34 -12.34 14.78
C HIS A 695 21.35 -10.81 14.54
N LEU A 696 20.33 -10.26 13.87
CA LEU A 696 20.18 -8.82 13.65
C LEU A 696 19.84 -8.02 14.92
N ALA A 697 19.32 -8.70 15.97
CA ALA A 697 18.92 -8.07 17.23
C ALA A 697 19.54 -8.70 18.48
N LEU A 698 20.06 -9.93 18.43
CA LEU A 698 20.61 -10.65 19.61
C LEU A 698 21.64 -9.84 20.41
N HIS A 699 22.51 -9.08 19.74
CA HIS A 699 23.53 -8.24 20.40
C HIS A 699 22.95 -7.05 21.19
N ARG A 700 21.66 -6.76 21.06
CA ARG A 700 20.89 -5.71 21.75
C ARG A 700 19.64 -6.27 22.43
N GLU A 701 19.56 -7.58 22.67
CA GLU A 701 18.37 -8.23 23.24
C GLU A 701 17.96 -7.66 24.61
N ASP A 702 18.94 -7.29 25.44
CA ASP A 702 18.70 -6.72 26.77
C ASP A 702 18.18 -5.26 26.72
N GLU A 703 18.36 -4.57 25.60
CA GLU A 703 18.07 -3.15 25.50
C GLU A 703 16.57 -2.85 25.62
N LYS A 704 16.23 -1.90 26.50
CA LYS A 704 14.88 -1.36 26.67
C LYS A 704 14.95 0.15 26.74
N ILE A 705 14.39 0.82 25.74
CA ILE A 705 14.32 2.28 25.69
C ILE A 705 13.17 2.74 26.60
N ARG A 706 13.44 3.69 27.51
CA ARG A 706 12.43 4.27 28.42
C ARG A 706 12.20 5.74 28.16
N PHE A 707 11.00 6.23 28.51
CA PHE A 707 10.63 7.62 28.30
C PHE A 707 11.61 8.58 29.03
N ARG A 708 11.94 8.26 30.28
CA ARG A 708 12.87 9.09 31.09
C ARG A 708 14.32 9.03 30.58
N ASP A 709 14.72 7.93 29.94
CA ASP A 709 16.07 7.82 29.36
C ASP A 709 16.21 8.68 28.11
N ILE A 710 15.17 8.73 27.26
CA ILE A 710 15.18 9.56 26.06
C ILE A 710 15.03 11.05 26.37
N GLN A 711 14.47 11.42 27.53
CA GLN A 711 14.54 12.79 28.05
C GLN A 711 15.98 13.17 28.40
N ALA A 712 16.75 12.24 28.98
CA ALA A 712 18.15 12.48 29.29
C ALA A 712 19.00 12.60 28.00
N GLN A 713 18.76 11.73 27.01
CA GLN A 713 19.38 11.83 25.69
C GLN A 713 18.63 10.94 24.67
N PRO A 714 18.36 11.43 23.44
CA PRO A 714 17.76 10.63 22.38
C PRO A 714 18.45 9.27 22.18
N ARG A 715 17.66 8.21 21.97
CA ARG A 715 18.18 6.84 21.82
C ARG A 715 18.02 6.36 20.39
N LYS A 716 19.04 5.69 19.86
CA LYS A 716 18.98 5.02 18.56
C LYS A 716 18.17 3.74 18.68
N ILE A 717 17.18 3.55 17.81
CA ILE A 717 16.32 2.36 17.80
C ILE A 717 17.07 1.07 17.41
N ILE A 718 16.42 -0.08 17.64
CA ILE A 718 16.90 -1.43 17.33
C ILE A 718 16.44 -1.84 15.92
N SER A 719 17.25 -2.67 15.24
CA SER A 719 16.87 -3.26 13.95
C SER A 719 15.64 -4.16 14.10
N SER A 720 14.62 -3.94 13.26
CA SER A 720 13.32 -4.63 13.37
C SER A 720 12.84 -5.14 12.00
N PRO A 721 12.16 -6.29 11.94
CA PRO A 721 11.62 -6.84 10.69
C PRO A 721 10.47 -6.02 10.10
N ILE A 722 9.92 -5.07 10.85
CA ILE A 722 8.95 -4.08 10.34
C ILE A 722 9.60 -3.23 9.23
N TRP A 723 10.89 -2.95 9.35
CA TRP A 723 11.65 -2.15 8.40
C TRP A 723 12.57 -3.02 7.54
N SER A 724 13.12 -2.46 6.45
CA SER A 724 14.03 -3.16 5.53
C SER A 724 15.49 -2.71 5.64
N GLY A 725 15.78 -1.74 6.52
CA GLY A 725 17.14 -1.24 6.79
C GLY A 725 17.65 -1.68 8.16
N LEU A 726 18.97 -1.73 8.31
CA LEU A 726 19.63 -2.05 9.57
C LEU A 726 19.99 -0.80 10.36
N GLU A 727 19.82 -0.89 11.68
CA GLU A 727 20.32 0.08 12.64
C GLU A 727 21.64 -0.45 13.21
N SER A 728 22.75 -0.07 12.56
CA SER A 728 24.10 -0.58 12.83
C SER A 728 25.08 0.57 13.06
N GLU A 729 26.16 0.30 13.79
CA GLU A 729 27.30 1.23 13.95
C GLU A 729 28.27 1.18 12.76
N LYS A 730 28.18 0.16 11.91
CA LYS A 730 29.10 -0.04 10.77
C LYS A 730 28.48 0.31 9.42
N VAL A 731 27.16 0.21 9.29
CA VAL A 731 26.42 0.45 8.05
C VAL A 731 25.26 1.39 8.35
N ARG A 732 25.11 2.45 7.54
CA ARG A 732 23.99 3.39 7.67
C ARG A 732 22.70 2.72 7.19
N THR A 733 21.59 3.05 7.85
CA THR A 733 20.25 2.61 7.49
C THR A 733 19.98 2.90 6.02
N THR A 734 19.73 1.85 5.26
CA THR A 734 19.45 1.91 3.82
C THR A 734 18.23 1.05 3.57
N LEU A 735 17.21 1.61 2.94
CA LEU A 735 15.96 0.91 2.70
C LEU A 735 16.02 0.16 1.37
N ALA A 736 15.51 -1.07 1.36
CA ALA A 736 15.21 -1.80 0.13
C ALA A 736 13.83 -1.41 -0.45
N THR A 737 12.98 -0.79 0.37
CA THR A 737 11.62 -0.37 0.01
C THR A 737 11.27 0.98 0.66
N PRO A 738 10.55 1.87 -0.04
CA PRO A 738 9.92 3.02 0.58
C PRO A 738 9.09 2.67 1.81
N THR A 739 9.14 3.51 2.83
CA THR A 739 8.18 3.53 3.94
C THR A 739 6.76 3.88 3.45
N CYS A 740 6.61 4.85 2.53
CA CYS A 740 5.32 5.21 1.90
C CYS A 740 4.69 4.11 1.02
N THR A 741 5.42 3.02 0.69
CA THR A 741 4.88 1.91 -0.11
C THR A 741 4.54 0.66 0.68
N ASN A 742 4.72 0.68 2.01
CA ASN A 742 4.34 -0.44 2.88
C ASN A 742 2.83 -0.72 2.90
N SER A 743 1.99 0.10 2.25
CA SER A 743 0.56 -0.16 2.06
C SER A 743 0.16 -0.57 0.63
N SER A 744 1.07 -0.56 -0.36
CA SER A 744 0.69 -0.79 -1.77
C SER A 744 1.68 -1.57 -2.64
N LEU A 745 2.94 -1.80 -2.23
CA LEU A 745 3.93 -2.55 -3.03
C LEU A 745 4.79 -3.53 -2.20
N GLY A 746 4.21 -4.18 -1.19
CA GLY A 746 4.88 -5.31 -0.49
C GLY A 746 4.86 -6.60 -1.31
N ALA A 747 5.53 -6.59 -2.46
CA ALA A 747 5.83 -7.80 -3.24
C ALA A 747 7.13 -7.65 -4.04
N ARG A 748 8.12 -6.95 -3.47
CA ARG A 748 9.49 -6.91 -4.00
C ARG A 748 10.48 -7.33 -2.94
#